data_AF-A0A662YDN1-F1
#
_entry.id   AF-A0A662YDN1-F1
#
_cell.length_a   1.000
_cell.length_b   1.000
_cell.length_c   1.000
_cell.angle_alpha   90.00
_cell.angle_beta   90.00
_cell.angle_gamma   90.00
#
_symmetry.space_group_name_H-M   'P 1'
#
loop_
_entity.id
_entity.type
_entity.pdbx_description
1 polymer ?
#
loop_
_entity_poly.entity_id
_entity_poly.type
_entity_poly.pdbx_seq_one_letter_code
_entity_poly.pdbx_strand_id
1 'polypeptide(L)'
;MSAGWQVYDTLGSHLHGKLAEAKRMQEDHQALFRLGLDLSFSLGTHTEEPRLLVRLANTGRVVVLLERAVDSALGILNLLNSPDRAVWHQMLQQERTERVAYFSQTLLANDSQNQRQRMSKETQAGDEDMSGEQRSRRRRLWNEVSRVIGVRHHKKPREILAVEMGDAEQQLEALLLLKHGMEKYSSVLLPSEMDLMSAVYDAVAARSNAVVGSLPKWFATKETEDSGAWSITMVSPVLGGSDACLRLAAIWSELNHPNVRKFLGACHSGQPYVIHEVSTSINSGLTWKLLLGCALGLQYVHDRGLVHEELTVANLVWVRSKGALSGFGLIRRQSVAINRDTDDDHEPSVQADVRAFGLAVFHLLMKNRGSDASEVSAPGPVAQLPSTRPQCIHKNEWSLLRSMCATAADERINMDEVAYQMGVLARQEEDQDSQSTEAPDVDSETVEDVNAYEIPLRGGTLEAALDQCRQSCEELEDLSAVNRPVYTRLEDVYQQLLLAASASPLPASLMETFSLILLRFSDMLERQLDGQVGFDTGRSVASICASKTMAGKNYGLHRDIDRLLQSSPMLESTAVHLWQPTWEQIRRDHDAAVATILECPAPALSPLESEARLLLQFETGSSNAALPQWFIPPYQLERKEHIADGSFGAVYHAQWLGADVVVKEVLTDQTDERN
;
A
#
# COMPACT_ATOMS: atom_id res chain seq x y z
N MET A 1 -0.82 -17.25 36.43
CA MET A 1 -1.43 -16.25 35.52
C MET A 1 -2.95 -16.21 35.74
N SER A 2 -3.38 -15.74 36.92
CA SER A 2 -4.80 -15.58 37.30
C SER A 2 -5.16 -14.11 37.47
N ALA A 3 -4.57 -13.24 36.65
CA ALA A 3 -4.83 -11.81 36.64
C ALA A 3 -5.13 -11.42 35.18
N GLY A 4 -6.33 -10.90 34.91
CA GLY A 4 -6.65 -10.30 33.62
C GLY A 4 -8.11 -10.33 33.18
N TRP A 5 -8.96 -11.24 33.70
CA TRP A 5 -10.40 -11.25 33.37
C TRP A 5 -11.19 -10.65 34.52
N GLN A 6 -11.06 -9.34 34.74
CA GLN A 6 -11.83 -8.65 35.76
C GLN A 6 -13.21 -8.24 35.21
N VAL A 7 -14.21 -8.44 36.06
CA VAL A 7 -15.66 -8.52 35.81
C VAL A 7 -16.28 -7.18 35.40
N TYR A 8 -16.08 -6.75 34.16
CA TYR A 8 -16.79 -5.58 33.62
C TYR A 8 -17.65 -5.90 32.39
N ASP A 9 -17.50 -7.10 31.83
CA ASP A 9 -18.21 -7.59 30.65
C ASP A 9 -18.67 -9.04 30.86
N THR A 10 -19.96 -9.34 30.74
CA THR A 10 -20.45 -10.73 30.80
C THR A 10 -20.27 -11.47 29.47
N LEU A 11 -20.00 -10.75 28.37
CA LEU A 11 -19.87 -11.32 27.05
C LEU A 11 -18.62 -12.21 26.94
N GLY A 12 -18.81 -13.49 26.57
CA GLY A 12 -17.75 -14.50 26.47
C GLY A 12 -17.47 -15.26 27.78
N SER A 13 -18.25 -15.03 28.84
CA SER A 13 -18.00 -15.64 30.17
C SER A 13 -18.14 -17.16 30.18
N HIS A 14 -19.12 -17.69 29.44
CA HIS A 14 -19.34 -19.13 29.30
C HIS A 14 -18.14 -19.80 28.62
N LEU A 15 -17.69 -19.27 27.48
CA LEU A 15 -16.53 -19.79 26.74
C LEU A 15 -15.27 -19.75 27.62
N HIS A 16 -15.02 -18.64 28.32
CA HIS A 16 -13.88 -18.54 29.23
C HIS A 16 -13.93 -19.60 30.33
N GLY A 17 -15.10 -19.81 30.93
CA GLY A 17 -15.32 -20.86 31.93
C GLY A 17 -14.97 -22.25 31.38
N LYS A 18 -15.41 -22.57 30.16
CA LYS A 18 -15.13 -23.84 29.49
C LYS A 18 -13.65 -24.03 29.14
N LEU A 19 -12.97 -23.00 28.65
CA LEU A 19 -11.53 -23.05 28.42
C LEU A 19 -10.74 -23.25 29.72
N ALA A 20 -11.19 -22.64 30.83
CA ALA A 20 -10.58 -22.80 32.14
C ALA A 20 -10.87 -24.17 32.80
N GLU A 21 -12.01 -24.80 32.50
CA GLU A 21 -12.33 -26.18 32.88
C GLU A 21 -11.44 -27.17 32.13
N ALA A 22 -11.33 -27.05 30.81
CA ALA A 22 -10.47 -27.90 29.98
C ALA A 22 -9.00 -27.85 30.43
N LYS A 23 -8.49 -26.68 30.80
CA LYS A 23 -7.12 -26.52 31.34
C LYS A 23 -6.89 -27.26 32.67
N ARG A 24 -7.93 -27.39 33.51
CA ARG A 24 -7.83 -28.05 34.82
C ARG A 24 -7.85 -29.57 34.74
N MET A 25 -8.39 -30.12 33.65
CA MET A 25 -8.53 -31.57 33.47
C MET A 25 -7.22 -32.28 33.07
N GLN A 26 -6.09 -31.56 32.90
CA GLN A 26 -4.77 -32.12 32.54
C GLN A 26 -4.74 -33.01 31.28
N GLU A 27 -5.81 -33.03 30.48
CA GLU A 27 -5.76 -33.55 29.12
C GLU A 27 -4.95 -32.55 28.30
N ASP A 28 -3.90 -33.03 27.62
CA ASP A 28 -2.82 -32.26 26.98
C ASP A 28 -3.30 -31.48 25.73
N HIS A 29 -4.34 -30.66 25.87
CA HIS A 29 -4.93 -29.87 24.79
C HIS A 29 -4.16 -28.56 24.59
N GLN A 30 -2.90 -28.67 24.15
CA GLN A 30 -2.04 -27.52 23.82
C GLN A 30 -2.73 -26.54 22.86
N ALA A 31 -3.58 -27.05 21.96
CA ALA A 31 -4.38 -26.25 21.02
C ALA A 31 -5.43 -25.36 21.74
N LEU A 32 -6.17 -25.88 22.74
CA LEU A 32 -7.13 -25.07 23.51
C LEU A 32 -6.43 -23.99 24.34
N PHE A 33 -5.25 -24.30 24.88
CA PHE A 33 -4.46 -23.32 25.60
C PHE A 33 -3.99 -22.19 24.68
N ARG A 34 -3.48 -22.51 23.49
CA ARG A 34 -3.12 -21.50 22.47
C ARG A 34 -4.31 -20.66 22.06
N LEU A 35 -5.45 -21.30 21.75
CA LEU A 35 -6.71 -20.59 21.43
C LEU A 35 -7.11 -19.61 22.53
N GLY A 36 -7.03 -20.02 23.80
CA GLY A 36 -7.34 -19.15 24.94
C GLY A 36 -6.38 -17.97 25.08
N LEU A 37 -5.09 -18.16 24.80
CA LEU A 37 -4.10 -17.08 24.77
C LEU A 37 -4.37 -16.11 23.62
N ASP A 38 -4.58 -16.62 22.41
CA ASP A 38 -4.83 -15.82 21.20
C ASP A 38 -6.12 -15.00 21.36
N LEU A 39 -7.18 -15.60 21.91
CA LEU A 39 -8.43 -14.90 22.22
C LEU A 39 -8.21 -13.82 23.30
N SER A 40 -7.49 -14.14 24.38
CA SER A 40 -7.22 -13.16 25.43
C SER A 40 -6.38 -11.99 24.92
N PHE A 41 -5.44 -12.23 24.01
CA PHE A 41 -4.67 -11.19 23.35
C PHE A 41 -5.56 -10.32 22.45
N SER A 42 -6.39 -10.95 21.60
CA SER A 42 -7.30 -10.26 20.67
C SER A 42 -8.39 -9.42 21.37
N LEU A 43 -8.78 -9.81 22.58
CA LEU A 43 -9.74 -9.10 23.43
C LEU A 43 -9.07 -8.10 24.40
N GLY A 44 -7.75 -8.10 24.54
CA GLY A 44 -7.03 -7.32 25.56
C GLY A 44 -7.40 -5.83 25.57
N THR A 45 -7.41 -5.20 24.39
CA THR A 45 -7.80 -3.79 24.22
C THR A 45 -9.23 -3.51 24.65
N HIS A 46 -10.16 -4.45 24.41
CA HIS A 46 -11.55 -4.33 24.84
C HIS A 46 -11.72 -4.50 26.35
N THR A 47 -10.93 -5.40 26.95
CA THR A 47 -10.97 -5.64 28.41
C THR A 47 -10.37 -4.50 29.22
N GLU A 48 -9.43 -3.75 28.64
CA GLU A 48 -8.76 -2.60 29.29
C GLU A 48 -9.50 -1.28 29.06
N GLU A 49 -10.38 -1.17 28.06
CA GLU A 49 -11.11 0.06 27.73
C GLU A 49 -12.14 0.42 28.84
N PRO A 50 -11.99 1.55 29.54
CA PRO A 50 -12.93 1.93 30.60
C PRO A 50 -14.22 2.56 30.08
N ARG A 51 -14.24 3.14 28.87
CA ARG A 51 -15.37 3.92 28.36
C ARG A 51 -16.47 3.03 27.81
N LEU A 52 -17.68 3.17 28.34
CA LEU A 52 -18.85 2.39 27.96
C LEU A 52 -19.24 2.63 26.49
N LEU A 53 -19.11 3.87 26.00
CA LEU A 53 -19.44 4.21 24.61
C LEU A 53 -18.54 3.46 23.61
N VAL A 54 -17.23 3.39 23.89
CA VAL A 54 -16.26 2.68 23.05
C VAL A 54 -16.47 1.16 23.11
N ARG A 55 -16.77 0.63 24.30
CA ARG A 55 -17.11 -0.79 24.48
C ARG A 55 -18.39 -1.20 23.76
N LEU A 56 -19.37 -0.30 23.69
CA LEU A 56 -20.60 -0.52 22.93
C LEU A 56 -20.30 -0.50 21.42
N ALA A 57 -19.53 0.47 20.95
CA ALA A 57 -19.07 0.56 19.56
C ALA A 57 -18.34 -0.72 19.08
N ASN A 58 -17.55 -1.33 19.96
CA ASN A 58 -16.79 -2.56 19.68
C ASN A 58 -17.60 -3.87 19.73
N THR A 59 -18.92 -3.83 19.97
CA THR A 59 -19.75 -5.04 20.17
C THR A 59 -19.62 -6.03 19.02
N GLY A 60 -19.77 -5.58 17.78
CA GLY A 60 -19.71 -6.46 16.61
C GLY A 60 -18.37 -7.19 16.48
N ARG A 61 -17.25 -6.48 16.70
CA ARG A 61 -15.90 -7.06 16.68
C ARG A 61 -15.72 -8.16 17.73
N VAL A 62 -16.12 -7.89 18.97
CA VAL A 62 -15.98 -8.83 20.08
C VAL A 62 -16.81 -10.08 19.83
N VAL A 63 -18.03 -9.93 19.31
CA VAL A 63 -18.90 -11.05 18.94
C VAL A 63 -18.24 -11.93 17.87
N VAL A 64 -17.67 -11.35 16.79
CA VAL A 64 -16.97 -12.13 15.75
C VAL A 64 -15.84 -12.97 16.35
N LEU A 65 -15.03 -12.38 17.24
CA LEU A 65 -13.92 -13.08 17.89
C LEU A 65 -14.42 -14.23 18.77
N LEU A 66 -15.50 -14.01 19.51
CA LEU A 66 -16.10 -15.02 20.38
C LEU A 66 -16.76 -16.15 19.59
N GLU A 67 -17.52 -15.85 18.54
CA GLU A 67 -18.15 -16.86 17.67
C GLU A 67 -17.09 -17.77 17.03
N ARG A 68 -16.03 -17.17 16.46
CA ARG A 68 -14.89 -17.91 15.91
C ARG A 68 -14.19 -18.77 16.97
N ALA A 69 -14.01 -18.25 18.17
CA ALA A 69 -13.38 -18.99 19.25
C ALA A 69 -14.27 -20.12 19.80
N VAL A 70 -15.60 -19.94 19.85
CA VAL A 70 -16.56 -21.00 20.17
C VAL A 70 -16.43 -22.14 19.16
N ASP A 71 -16.52 -21.84 17.86
CA ASP A 71 -16.41 -22.88 16.82
C ASP A 71 -15.03 -23.55 16.82
N SER A 72 -13.95 -22.79 17.03
CA SER A 72 -12.59 -23.34 17.14
C SER A 72 -12.44 -24.27 18.35
N ALA A 73 -12.97 -23.87 19.51
CA ALA A 73 -12.93 -24.68 20.73
C ALA A 73 -13.74 -25.98 20.57
N LEU A 74 -14.95 -25.89 20.01
CA LEU A 74 -15.78 -27.04 19.68
C LEU A 74 -15.09 -27.97 18.67
N GLY A 75 -14.39 -27.42 17.68
CA GLY A 75 -13.59 -28.18 16.72
C GLY A 75 -12.45 -28.96 17.38
N ILE A 76 -11.68 -28.30 18.25
CA ILE A 76 -10.58 -28.94 18.99
C ILE A 76 -11.11 -30.04 19.93
N LEU A 77 -12.28 -29.83 20.54
CA LEU A 77 -12.95 -30.81 21.40
C LEU A 77 -13.70 -31.90 20.61
N ASN A 78 -13.73 -31.83 19.28
CA ASN A 78 -14.49 -32.71 18.40
C ASN A 78 -16.01 -32.74 18.70
N LEU A 79 -16.56 -31.58 19.08
CA LEU A 79 -17.96 -31.36 19.46
C LEU A 79 -18.76 -30.57 18.41
N LEU A 80 -18.19 -30.27 17.24
CA LEU A 80 -18.89 -29.49 16.19
C LEU A 80 -20.21 -30.12 15.73
N ASN A 81 -20.29 -31.44 15.76
CA ASN A 81 -21.48 -32.20 15.36
C ASN A 81 -22.33 -32.66 16.58
N SER A 82 -22.02 -32.17 17.79
CA SER A 82 -22.75 -32.52 19.02
C SER A 82 -23.81 -31.46 19.37
N PRO A 83 -24.79 -31.78 20.24
CA PRO A 83 -25.73 -30.78 20.74
C PRO A 83 -25.05 -29.65 21.53
N ASP A 84 -23.81 -29.84 21.99
CA ASP A 84 -23.04 -28.81 22.71
C ASP A 84 -22.82 -27.57 21.85
N ARG A 85 -22.70 -27.72 20.52
CA ARG A 85 -22.59 -26.58 19.60
C ARG A 85 -23.78 -25.63 19.76
N ALA A 86 -25.00 -26.17 19.77
CA ALA A 86 -26.20 -25.35 19.96
C ALA A 86 -26.24 -24.70 21.34
N VAL A 87 -25.86 -25.44 22.39
CA VAL A 87 -25.82 -24.93 23.77
C VAL A 87 -24.81 -23.78 23.92
N TRP A 88 -23.61 -23.90 23.37
CA TRP A 88 -22.57 -22.87 23.49
C TRP A 88 -22.94 -21.60 22.74
N HIS A 89 -23.50 -21.72 21.54
CA HIS A 89 -24.02 -20.58 20.77
C HIS A 89 -25.22 -19.93 21.46
N GLN A 90 -26.13 -20.71 22.04
CA GLN A 90 -27.26 -20.18 22.83
C GLN A 90 -26.79 -19.40 24.06
N MET A 91 -25.77 -19.90 24.77
CA MET A 91 -25.18 -19.17 25.91
C MET A 91 -24.57 -17.84 25.48
N LEU A 92 -23.84 -17.80 24.36
CA LEU A 92 -23.29 -16.56 23.81
C LEU A 92 -24.41 -15.58 23.42
N GLN A 93 -25.49 -16.07 22.81
CA GLN A 93 -26.65 -15.24 22.47
C GLN A 93 -27.37 -14.68 23.71
N GLN A 94 -27.47 -15.47 24.79
CA GLN A 94 -27.99 -15.01 26.07
C GLN A 94 -27.12 -13.88 26.63
N GLU A 95 -25.79 -14.05 26.64
CA GLU A 95 -24.85 -13.02 27.12
C GLU A 95 -24.96 -11.71 26.31
N ARG A 96 -25.13 -11.81 24.98
CA ARG A 96 -25.39 -10.66 24.09
C ARG A 96 -26.68 -9.92 24.46
N THR A 97 -27.75 -10.66 24.71
CA THR A 97 -29.06 -10.08 25.09
C THR A 97 -28.98 -9.37 26.45
N GLU A 98 -28.33 -9.99 27.43
CA GLU A 98 -28.09 -9.40 28.75
C GLU A 98 -27.24 -8.11 28.65
N ARG A 99 -26.25 -8.10 27.75
CA ARG A 99 -25.41 -6.93 27.47
C ARG A 99 -26.23 -5.76 26.90
N VAL A 100 -27.14 -6.01 25.95
CA VAL A 100 -28.03 -4.97 25.41
C VAL A 100 -28.87 -4.33 26.52
N ALA A 101 -29.47 -5.15 27.39
CA ALA A 101 -30.25 -4.66 28.53
C ALA A 101 -29.41 -3.78 29.47
N TYR A 102 -28.17 -4.18 29.76
CA TYR A 102 -27.24 -3.43 30.60
C TYR A 102 -26.93 -2.03 30.02
N PHE A 103 -26.53 -1.94 28.75
CA PHE A 103 -26.21 -0.66 28.13
C PHE A 103 -27.44 0.23 27.96
N SER A 104 -28.59 -0.33 27.60
CA SER A 104 -29.85 0.41 27.51
C SER A 104 -30.21 1.07 28.85
N GLN A 105 -30.13 0.31 29.95
CA GLN A 105 -30.42 0.83 31.28
C GLN A 105 -29.38 1.85 31.76
N THR A 106 -28.12 1.69 31.36
CA THR A 106 -27.01 2.52 31.85
C THR A 106 -26.87 3.84 31.09
N LEU A 107 -27.02 3.81 29.76
CA LEU A 107 -26.77 4.96 28.88
C LEU A 107 -28.05 5.69 28.45
N LEU A 108 -29.17 4.98 28.29
CA LEU A 108 -30.39 5.53 27.66
C LEU A 108 -31.58 5.73 28.59
N ALA A 109 -31.58 5.14 29.78
CA ALA A 109 -32.77 5.15 30.62
C ALA A 109 -33.19 6.58 31.02
N ASN A 110 -34.31 7.04 30.45
CA ASN A 110 -35.02 8.23 30.90
C ASN A 110 -36.27 7.82 31.69
N ASP A 111 -36.57 8.62 32.73
CA ASP A 111 -37.73 8.52 33.62
C ASP A 111 -39.04 8.51 32.81
N SER A 112 -39.52 7.35 32.37
CA SER A 112 -40.87 7.16 31.83
C SER A 112 -41.29 5.70 32.01
N GLN A 113 -42.35 5.48 32.78
CA GLN A 113 -42.95 4.19 33.14
C GLN A 113 -43.18 3.20 31.98
N ASN A 114 -43.10 3.63 30.72
CA ASN A 114 -43.34 2.81 29.52
C ASN A 114 -42.25 1.76 29.24
N GLN A 115 -40.97 2.04 29.55
CA GLN A 115 -39.89 1.07 29.25
C GLN A 115 -39.84 -0.07 30.27
N ARG A 116 -40.23 0.18 31.53
CA ARG A 116 -40.41 -0.86 32.57
C ARG A 116 -41.50 -1.86 32.19
N GLN A 117 -42.56 -1.43 31.52
CA GLN A 117 -43.64 -2.33 31.08
C GLN A 117 -43.26 -3.17 29.84
N ARG A 118 -42.39 -2.67 28.96
CA ARG A 118 -41.85 -3.46 27.82
C ARG A 118 -40.80 -4.48 28.27
N MET A 119 -39.81 -4.03 29.06
CA MET A 119 -38.78 -4.91 29.63
C MET A 119 -39.37 -5.95 30.58
N SER A 120 -40.42 -5.63 31.36
CA SER A 120 -41.12 -6.62 32.20
C SER A 120 -41.81 -7.70 31.37
N LYS A 121 -42.22 -7.43 30.12
CA LYS A 121 -42.83 -8.41 29.23
C LYS A 121 -41.79 -9.26 28.50
N GLU A 122 -40.66 -8.69 28.10
CA GLU A 122 -39.56 -9.42 27.45
C GLU A 122 -38.72 -10.23 28.46
N THR A 123 -38.52 -9.72 29.69
CA THR A 123 -37.84 -10.48 30.76
C THR A 123 -38.71 -11.63 31.25
N GLN A 124 -40.04 -11.49 31.28
CA GLN A 124 -40.95 -12.60 31.61
C GLN A 124 -40.94 -13.71 30.55
N ALA A 125 -40.73 -13.38 29.27
CA ALA A 125 -40.63 -14.37 28.20
C ALA A 125 -39.31 -15.18 28.24
N GLY A 126 -38.20 -14.58 28.73
CA GLY A 126 -36.92 -15.28 28.90
C GLY A 126 -36.72 -15.94 30.28
N ASP A 127 -37.56 -15.63 31.27
CA ASP A 127 -37.44 -16.18 32.63
C ASP A 127 -38.05 -17.59 32.76
N GLU A 128 -38.94 -18.03 31.86
CA GLU A 128 -39.58 -19.34 31.98
C GLU A 128 -38.63 -20.53 31.76
N ASP A 129 -37.42 -20.29 31.22
CA ASP A 129 -36.45 -21.34 30.87
C ASP A 129 -35.11 -21.27 31.64
N MET A 130 -34.98 -20.35 32.62
CA MET A 130 -33.75 -20.19 33.41
C MET A 130 -33.75 -20.97 34.73
N SER A 131 -32.67 -21.70 35.00
CA SER A 131 -32.45 -22.40 36.26
C SER A 131 -32.27 -21.41 37.43
N GLY A 132 -32.63 -21.83 38.65
CA GLY A 132 -32.52 -20.99 39.86
C GLY A 132 -31.09 -20.51 40.16
N GLU A 133 -30.10 -21.24 39.65
CA GLU A 133 -28.69 -20.92 39.77
C GLU A 133 -28.27 -19.77 38.83
N GLN A 134 -28.77 -19.79 37.58
CA GLN A 134 -28.57 -18.72 36.60
C GLN A 134 -29.16 -17.39 37.09
N ARG A 135 -30.39 -17.43 37.65
CA ARG A 135 -31.02 -16.25 38.27
C ARG A 135 -30.21 -15.68 39.44
N SER A 136 -29.65 -16.56 40.28
CA SER A 136 -28.85 -16.15 41.45
C SER A 136 -27.46 -15.62 41.04
N ARG A 137 -26.89 -16.12 39.94
CA ARG A 137 -25.63 -15.65 39.38
C ARG A 137 -25.80 -14.26 38.76
N ARG A 138 -26.84 -14.05 37.96
CA ARG A 138 -27.21 -12.74 37.38
C ARG A 138 -27.38 -11.67 38.48
N ARG A 139 -28.07 -12.01 39.57
CA ARG A 139 -28.32 -11.08 40.69
C ARG A 139 -27.05 -10.72 41.47
N ARG A 140 -26.14 -11.68 41.68
CA ARG A 140 -24.84 -11.46 42.34
C ARG A 140 -23.90 -10.61 41.48
N LEU A 141 -23.86 -10.88 40.17
CA LEU A 141 -23.07 -10.11 39.22
C LEU A 141 -23.57 -8.66 39.13
N TRP A 142 -24.89 -8.45 39.11
CA TRP A 142 -25.48 -7.10 39.15
C TRP A 142 -25.03 -6.30 40.37
N ASN A 143 -25.00 -6.93 41.54
CA ASN A 143 -24.57 -6.30 42.79
C ASN A 143 -23.07 -6.02 42.82
N GLU A 144 -22.24 -6.90 42.25
CA GLU A 144 -20.79 -6.76 42.24
C GLU A 144 -20.32 -5.71 41.22
N VAL A 145 -20.89 -5.70 40.01
CA VAL A 145 -20.64 -4.67 39.00
C VAL A 145 -21.05 -3.29 39.52
N SER A 146 -22.19 -3.21 40.23
CA SER A 146 -22.62 -1.98 40.92
C SER A 146 -21.66 -1.50 42.01
N ARG A 147 -20.91 -2.42 42.63
CA ARG A 147 -19.95 -2.13 43.71
C ARG A 147 -18.61 -1.63 43.18
N VAL A 148 -18.18 -2.13 42.02
CA VAL A 148 -16.84 -1.89 41.46
C VAL A 148 -16.76 -0.63 40.60
N ILE A 149 -17.83 -0.23 39.90
CA ILE A 149 -17.87 1.02 39.09
C ILE A 149 -17.86 2.30 39.98
N GLY A 150 -17.81 2.17 41.31
CA GLY A 150 -17.73 3.33 42.21
C GLY A 150 -18.98 4.22 42.16
N VAL A 151 -20.10 3.72 41.64
CA VAL A 151 -21.38 4.42 41.70
C VAL A 151 -21.97 4.20 43.10
N ARG A 152 -21.48 4.97 44.07
CA ARG A 152 -22.36 5.36 45.20
C ARG A 152 -23.65 5.84 44.54
N HIS A 153 -24.76 5.13 44.79
CA HIS A 153 -26.09 5.49 44.29
C HIS A 153 -26.28 7.00 44.39
N HIS A 154 -26.30 7.74 43.27
CA HIS A 154 -26.84 9.11 43.17
C HIS A 154 -26.93 9.63 41.72
N LYS A 155 -26.21 9.07 40.73
CA LYS A 155 -26.24 9.60 39.36
C LYS A 155 -27.28 8.93 38.46
N LYS A 156 -28.11 9.72 37.79
CA LYS A 156 -29.11 9.23 36.81
C LYS A 156 -28.42 8.76 35.51
N PRO A 157 -29.02 7.87 34.70
CA PRO A 157 -28.46 7.42 33.41
C PRO A 157 -28.05 8.57 32.48
N ARG A 158 -28.81 9.69 32.49
CA ARG A 158 -28.43 10.91 31.77
C ARG A 158 -27.07 11.47 32.18
N GLU A 159 -26.74 11.41 33.46
CA GLU A 159 -25.48 11.90 34.01
C GLU A 159 -24.34 10.94 33.69
N ILE A 160 -24.60 9.63 33.62
CA ILE A 160 -23.60 8.64 33.18
C ILE A 160 -23.24 8.91 31.72
N LEU A 161 -24.24 9.00 30.83
CA LEU A 161 -23.97 9.31 29.42
C LEU A 161 -23.22 10.64 29.25
N ALA A 162 -23.54 11.66 30.05
CA ALA A 162 -22.83 12.94 30.00
C ALA A 162 -21.37 12.83 30.46
N VAL A 163 -21.08 11.99 31.46
CA VAL A 163 -19.71 11.71 31.92
C VAL A 163 -18.94 10.90 30.86
N GLU A 164 -19.58 9.88 30.28
CA GLU A 164 -18.98 9.02 29.25
C GLU A 164 -18.69 9.76 27.94
N MET A 165 -19.53 10.74 27.58
CA MET A 165 -19.32 11.58 26.40
C MET A 165 -18.02 12.38 26.49
N GLY A 166 -17.66 12.87 27.67
CA GLY A 166 -16.43 13.64 27.85
C GLY A 166 -16.42 14.96 27.08
N ASP A 167 -15.25 15.37 26.60
CA ASP A 167 -15.06 16.59 25.81
C ASP A 167 -15.53 16.45 24.34
N ALA A 168 -15.38 17.51 23.54
CA ALA A 168 -15.84 17.51 22.15
C ALA A 168 -15.11 16.48 21.26
N GLU A 169 -13.83 16.18 21.53
CA GLU A 169 -13.07 15.18 20.77
C GLU A 169 -13.54 13.77 21.10
N GLN A 170 -13.77 13.51 22.40
CA GLN A 170 -14.32 12.23 22.88
C GLN A 170 -15.74 11.99 22.37
N GLN A 171 -16.56 13.04 22.29
CA GLN A 171 -17.90 12.98 21.71
C GLN A 171 -17.86 12.59 20.22
N LEU A 172 -16.99 13.23 19.44
CA LEU A 172 -16.80 12.92 18.02
C LEU A 172 -16.26 11.50 17.83
N GLU A 173 -15.27 11.10 18.62
CA GLU A 173 -14.73 9.74 18.63
C GLU A 173 -15.82 8.71 18.90
N ALA A 174 -16.66 8.91 19.92
CA ALA A 174 -17.76 8.00 20.24
C ALA A 174 -18.75 7.87 19.07
N LEU A 175 -19.12 8.98 18.42
CA LEU A 175 -20.02 8.97 17.25
C LEU A 175 -19.40 8.23 16.06
N LEU A 176 -18.11 8.47 15.77
CA LEU A 176 -17.38 7.81 14.68
C LEU A 176 -17.29 6.29 14.93
N LEU A 177 -16.91 5.88 16.13
CA LEU A 177 -16.77 4.47 16.49
C LEU A 177 -18.12 3.74 16.49
N LEU A 178 -19.18 4.35 17.02
CA LEU A 178 -20.54 3.79 16.97
C LEU A 178 -20.98 3.60 15.53
N LYS A 179 -20.81 4.62 14.68
CA LYS A 179 -21.15 4.55 13.27
C LYS A 179 -20.36 3.47 12.54
N HIS A 180 -19.05 3.41 12.78
CA HIS A 180 -18.19 2.40 12.19
C HIS A 180 -18.58 0.99 12.60
N GLY A 181 -18.86 0.79 13.89
CA GLY A 181 -19.31 -0.49 14.41
C GLY A 181 -20.62 -0.96 13.75
N MET A 182 -21.58 -0.04 13.60
CA MET A 182 -22.85 -0.29 12.94
C MET A 182 -22.69 -0.63 11.45
N GLU A 183 -21.86 0.11 10.70
CA GLU A 183 -21.66 -0.11 9.27
C GLU A 183 -20.86 -1.40 9.00
N LYS A 184 -19.71 -1.58 9.66
CA LYS A 184 -18.77 -2.68 9.43
C LYS A 184 -19.28 -4.03 9.89
N TYR A 185 -20.02 -4.07 11.00
CA TYR A 185 -20.49 -5.32 11.61
C TYR A 185 -22.01 -5.52 11.49
N SER A 186 -22.66 -4.82 10.55
CA SER A 186 -24.10 -4.91 10.29
C SER A 186 -24.61 -6.34 10.08
N SER A 187 -23.81 -7.22 9.49
CA SER A 187 -24.17 -8.64 9.27
C SER A 187 -24.04 -9.53 10.50
N VAL A 188 -23.33 -9.07 11.54
CA VAL A 188 -23.03 -9.83 12.77
C VAL A 188 -23.89 -9.36 13.93
N LEU A 189 -24.19 -8.06 14.00
CA LEU A 189 -24.98 -7.44 15.06
C LEU A 189 -26.43 -7.94 15.05
N LEU A 190 -26.98 -8.22 16.22
CA LEU A 190 -28.42 -8.49 16.39
C LEU A 190 -29.21 -7.20 16.11
N PRO A 191 -30.47 -7.30 15.63
CA PRO A 191 -31.33 -6.13 15.49
C PRO A 191 -31.42 -5.29 16.77
N SER A 192 -31.51 -5.92 17.94
CA SER A 192 -31.54 -5.25 19.23
C SER A 192 -30.23 -4.56 19.62
N GLU A 193 -29.08 -5.09 19.18
CA GLU A 193 -27.77 -4.44 19.37
C GLU A 193 -27.66 -3.22 18.46
N MET A 194 -28.08 -3.36 17.20
CA MET A 194 -28.12 -2.26 16.22
C MET A 194 -29.04 -1.13 16.69
N ASP A 195 -30.25 -1.44 17.15
CA ASP A 195 -31.20 -0.47 17.67
C ASP A 195 -30.65 0.28 18.89
N LEU A 196 -30.00 -0.45 19.82
CA LEU A 196 -29.34 0.15 20.97
C LEU A 196 -28.21 1.09 20.55
N MET A 197 -27.33 0.66 19.64
CA MET A 197 -26.21 1.47 19.15
C MET A 197 -26.72 2.73 18.45
N SER A 198 -27.78 2.62 17.63
CA SER A 198 -28.43 3.74 16.97
C SER A 198 -29.02 4.72 17.99
N ALA A 199 -29.75 4.22 18.99
CA ALA A 199 -30.36 5.07 20.02
C ALA A 199 -29.30 5.79 20.88
N VAL A 200 -28.17 5.13 21.19
CA VAL A 200 -27.04 5.78 21.86
C VAL A 200 -26.38 6.81 20.96
N TYR A 201 -26.19 6.51 19.67
CA TYR A 201 -25.67 7.47 18.69
C TYR A 201 -26.54 8.73 18.64
N ASP A 202 -27.86 8.60 18.51
CA ASP A 202 -28.79 9.73 18.49
C ASP A 202 -28.75 10.53 19.78
N ALA A 203 -28.63 9.85 20.93
CA ALA A 203 -28.55 10.50 22.24
C ALA A 203 -27.24 11.29 22.41
N VAL A 204 -26.11 10.78 21.90
CA VAL A 204 -24.83 11.49 21.89
C VAL A 204 -24.90 12.68 20.93
N ALA A 205 -25.37 12.45 19.70
CA ALA A 205 -25.47 13.48 18.66
C ALA A 205 -26.36 14.66 19.06
N ALA A 206 -27.51 14.37 19.68
CA ALA A 206 -28.43 15.40 20.17
C ALA A 206 -27.83 16.27 21.29
N ARG A 207 -26.89 15.72 22.08
CA ARG A 207 -26.26 16.43 23.20
C ARG A 207 -24.98 17.16 22.81
N SER A 208 -24.21 16.59 21.90
CA SER A 208 -22.98 17.22 21.37
C SER A 208 -23.28 18.26 20.29
N ASN A 209 -24.49 18.23 19.70
CA ASN A 209 -24.83 18.98 18.49
C ASN A 209 -23.87 18.67 17.32
N ALA A 210 -23.35 17.43 17.30
CA ALA A 210 -22.46 16.92 16.27
C ALA A 210 -23.07 15.66 15.64
N VAL A 211 -22.90 15.51 14.33
CA VAL A 211 -23.38 14.35 13.58
C VAL A 211 -22.29 13.90 12.64
N VAL A 212 -22.03 12.59 12.62
CA VAL A 212 -21.11 11.97 11.66
C VAL A 212 -21.89 11.61 10.39
N GLY A 213 -21.50 12.22 9.27
CA GLY A 213 -21.97 11.87 7.92
C GLY A 213 -21.48 10.50 7.46
N SER A 214 -21.37 10.23 6.17
CA SER A 214 -20.77 8.98 5.68
C SER A 214 -19.32 8.84 6.15
N LEU A 215 -18.92 7.66 6.62
CA LEU A 215 -17.52 7.40 6.92
C LEU A 215 -16.71 7.28 5.62
N PRO A 216 -15.49 7.86 5.57
CA PRO A 216 -14.59 7.62 4.45
C PRO A 216 -14.26 6.12 4.32
N LYS A 217 -14.08 5.62 3.09
CA LYS A 217 -13.74 4.21 2.85
C LYS A 217 -12.44 3.76 3.54
N TRP A 218 -11.52 4.69 3.73
CA TRP A 218 -10.26 4.47 4.41
C TRP A 218 -10.37 4.46 5.94
N PHE A 219 -11.52 4.81 6.53
CA PHE A 219 -11.67 4.88 7.98
C PHE A 219 -11.54 3.47 8.58
N ALA A 220 -10.60 3.32 9.52
CA ALA A 220 -10.33 2.06 10.19
C ALA A 220 -9.87 2.31 11.64
N THR A 221 -10.15 1.34 12.52
CA THR A 221 -9.72 1.37 13.92
C THR A 221 -8.63 0.32 14.16
N LYS A 222 -7.72 0.57 15.12
CA LYS A 222 -6.61 -0.34 15.45
C LYS A 222 -7.10 -1.77 15.68
N GLU A 223 -8.24 -1.89 16.36
CA GLU A 223 -8.78 -3.18 16.78
C GLU A 223 -9.34 -4.01 15.62
N THR A 224 -9.72 -3.37 14.51
CA THR A 224 -10.28 -4.07 13.37
C THR A 224 -9.25 -4.85 12.55
N GLU A 225 -7.96 -4.59 12.75
CA GLU A 225 -6.86 -5.25 12.05
C GLU A 225 -6.04 -6.18 12.95
N ASP A 226 -6.23 -6.10 14.28
CA ASP A 226 -5.60 -6.95 15.30
C ASP A 226 -6.22 -8.36 15.44
N SER A 227 -7.17 -8.76 14.57
CA SER A 227 -7.87 -10.06 14.67
C SER A 227 -7.04 -11.27 14.20
N GLY A 228 -5.76 -11.35 14.60
CA GLY A 228 -4.95 -12.56 14.62
C GLY A 228 -4.50 -13.15 13.28
N ALA A 229 -4.86 -12.55 12.14
CA ALA A 229 -4.53 -13.13 10.82
C ALA A 229 -3.25 -12.57 10.18
N TRP A 230 -2.66 -11.48 10.70
CA TRP A 230 -1.63 -10.74 9.96
C TRP A 230 -0.65 -10.02 10.89
N SER A 231 0.53 -10.61 11.10
CA SER A 231 1.73 -10.01 11.71
C SER A 231 2.36 -8.88 10.86
N ILE A 232 1.56 -8.19 10.03
CA ILE A 232 2.02 -7.34 8.93
C ILE A 232 1.43 -5.92 8.94
N THR A 233 0.80 -5.48 10.03
CA THR A 233 0.27 -4.11 10.19
C THR A 233 0.99 -3.34 11.31
N MET A 234 1.09 -2.02 11.15
CA MET A 234 1.71 -1.10 12.10
C MET A 234 0.87 0.17 12.19
N VAL A 235 0.78 0.74 13.40
CA VAL A 235 0.04 1.98 13.67
C VAL A 235 1.02 3.09 14.02
N SER A 236 0.93 4.21 13.30
CA SER A 236 1.76 5.39 13.55
C SER A 236 0.88 6.60 13.90
N PRO A 237 1.23 7.39 14.94
CA PRO A 237 0.48 8.58 15.28
C PRO A 237 0.63 9.66 14.21
N VAL A 238 -0.41 10.48 14.03
CA VAL A 238 -0.38 11.65 13.15
C VAL A 238 -0.27 12.91 13.99
N LEU A 239 0.85 13.62 13.83
CA LEU A 239 1.03 14.94 14.44
C LEU A 239 0.20 15.97 13.65
N GLY A 240 -0.35 16.98 14.35
CA GLY A 240 -1.19 18.01 13.73
C GLY A 240 -2.70 17.81 13.82
N GLY A 241 -3.16 16.80 14.57
CA GLY A 241 -4.57 16.64 14.93
C GLY A 241 -5.46 16.04 13.83
N SER A 242 -6.77 16.10 14.05
CA SER A 242 -7.80 15.48 13.19
C SER A 242 -7.69 15.92 11.73
N ASP A 243 -7.53 17.22 11.49
CA ASP A 243 -7.49 17.78 10.14
C ASP A 243 -6.25 17.33 9.35
N ALA A 244 -5.10 17.21 10.01
CA ALA A 244 -3.89 16.68 9.39
C ALA A 244 -4.08 15.20 9.02
N CYS A 245 -4.71 14.42 9.90
CA CYS A 245 -5.03 13.00 9.64
C CYS A 245 -6.00 12.86 8.46
N LEU A 246 -7.05 13.69 8.38
CA LEU A 246 -8.01 13.69 7.27
C LEU A 246 -7.32 13.98 5.92
N ARG A 247 -6.46 15.01 5.87
CA ARG A 247 -5.71 15.35 4.65
C ARG A 247 -4.73 14.24 4.25
N LEU A 248 -3.98 13.73 5.21
CA LEU A 248 -3.01 12.65 5.00
C LEU A 248 -3.71 11.38 4.49
N ALA A 249 -4.79 10.96 5.14
CA ALA A 249 -5.52 9.76 4.77
C ALA A 249 -6.20 9.89 3.40
N ALA A 250 -6.75 11.07 3.08
CA ALA A 250 -7.33 11.34 1.77
C ALA A 250 -6.28 11.13 0.66
N ILE A 251 -5.08 11.69 0.80
CA ILE A 251 -4.00 11.54 -0.19
C ILE A 251 -3.48 10.11 -0.23
N TRP A 252 -3.10 9.54 0.92
CA TRP A 252 -2.41 8.25 0.95
C TRP A 252 -3.33 7.09 0.54
N SER A 253 -4.65 7.20 0.78
CA SER A 253 -5.63 6.20 0.34
C SER A 253 -5.78 6.09 -1.17
N GLU A 254 -5.34 7.11 -1.93
CA GLU A 254 -5.36 7.14 -3.40
C GLU A 254 -4.11 6.48 -4.03
N LEU A 255 -3.10 6.13 -3.22
CA LEU A 255 -1.82 5.63 -3.71
C LEU A 255 -1.80 4.09 -3.81
N ASN A 256 -1.46 3.60 -4.99
CA ASN A 256 -1.25 2.19 -5.28
C ASN A 256 0.02 2.01 -6.12
N HIS A 257 1.13 1.69 -5.45
CA HIS A 257 2.44 1.48 -6.06
C HIS A 257 3.26 0.49 -5.23
N PRO A 258 4.04 -0.41 -5.83
CA PRO A 258 4.83 -1.38 -5.08
C PRO A 258 5.89 -0.75 -4.19
N ASN A 259 6.41 0.41 -4.55
CA ASN A 259 7.39 1.14 -3.75
C ASN A 259 6.82 2.35 -3.01
N VAL A 260 5.50 2.41 -2.83
CA VAL A 260 4.88 3.30 -1.83
C VAL A 260 4.33 2.41 -0.73
N ARG A 261 4.64 2.73 0.53
CA ARG A 261 4.19 1.94 1.67
C ARG A 261 2.67 1.87 1.69
N LYS A 262 2.14 0.65 1.77
CA LYS A 262 0.70 0.38 1.73
C LYS A 262 -0.01 0.99 2.93
N PHE A 263 -0.97 1.87 2.64
CA PHE A 263 -1.93 2.40 3.58
C PHE A 263 -3.09 1.41 3.76
N LEU A 264 -3.50 1.18 5.00
CA LEU A 264 -4.56 0.21 5.35
C LEU A 264 -5.80 0.93 5.90
N GLY A 265 -5.59 2.00 6.64
CA GLY A 265 -6.67 2.86 7.10
C GLY A 265 -6.18 3.94 8.05
N ALA A 266 -7.11 4.75 8.56
CA ALA A 266 -6.78 5.77 9.55
C ALA A 266 -7.96 6.08 10.47
N CYS A 267 -7.65 6.60 11.65
CA CYS A 267 -8.61 7.20 12.56
C CYS A 267 -8.17 8.64 12.86
N HIS A 268 -9.07 9.61 12.64
CA HIS A 268 -8.78 11.03 12.84
C HIS A 268 -9.30 11.58 14.17
N SER A 269 -10.03 10.79 14.96
CA SER A 269 -10.60 11.20 16.24
C SER A 269 -9.81 10.74 17.45
N GLY A 270 -9.95 11.44 18.57
CA GLY A 270 -9.15 11.19 19.76
C GLY A 270 -7.68 11.49 19.47
N GLN A 271 -6.80 10.50 19.65
CA GLN A 271 -5.41 10.57 19.20
C GLN A 271 -5.30 10.07 17.77
N PRO A 272 -5.11 10.93 16.75
CA PRO A 272 -5.15 10.52 15.36
C PRO A 272 -3.99 9.59 14.98
N TYR A 273 -4.26 8.59 14.15
CA TYR A 273 -3.28 7.63 13.69
C TYR A 273 -3.59 7.09 12.30
N VAL A 274 -2.55 6.58 11.65
CA VAL A 274 -2.62 5.83 10.41
C VAL A 274 -2.21 4.38 10.66
N ILE A 275 -2.92 3.47 10.04
CA ILE A 275 -2.63 2.05 9.97
C ILE A 275 -2.03 1.77 8.59
N HIS A 276 -0.87 1.15 8.56
CA HIS A 276 -0.12 0.86 7.35
C HIS A 276 0.59 -0.49 7.48
N GLU A 277 1.12 -1.01 6.38
CA GLU A 277 1.90 -2.24 6.44
C GLU A 277 3.16 -2.10 7.31
N VAL A 278 3.62 -3.22 7.87
CA VAL A 278 4.86 -3.28 8.65
C VAL A 278 6.04 -2.87 7.79
N SER A 279 6.83 -1.95 8.34
CA SER A 279 8.01 -1.39 7.70
C SER A 279 9.05 -1.07 8.75
N THR A 280 10.32 -1.04 8.39
CA THR A 280 11.40 -0.56 9.26
C THR A 280 12.18 0.56 8.57
N SER A 281 12.76 1.46 9.37
CA SER A 281 13.66 2.48 8.84
C SER A 281 14.94 1.84 8.31
N ILE A 282 15.43 2.35 7.18
CA ILE A 282 16.69 1.89 6.59
C ILE A 282 17.85 2.42 7.44
N ASN A 283 18.36 1.59 8.37
CA ASN A 283 19.44 1.97 9.30
C ASN A 283 20.73 1.15 9.13
N SER A 284 20.64 0.01 8.47
CA SER A 284 21.72 -0.95 8.23
C SER A 284 21.36 -1.80 7.00
N GLY A 285 22.35 -2.41 6.34
CA GLY A 285 22.10 -3.23 5.14
C GLY A 285 21.54 -2.43 3.96
N LEU A 286 21.92 -1.16 3.83
CA LEU A 286 21.60 -0.30 2.70
C LEU A 286 22.21 -0.88 1.43
N THR A 287 21.38 -1.04 0.40
CA THR A 287 21.81 -1.40 -0.96
C THR A 287 21.23 -0.39 -1.94
N TRP A 288 21.84 -0.28 -3.12
CA TRP A 288 21.32 0.55 -4.21
C TRP A 288 19.96 0.07 -4.70
N LYS A 289 19.66 -1.23 -4.58
CA LYS A 289 18.34 -1.80 -4.86
C LYS A 289 17.24 -1.25 -3.94
N LEU A 290 17.54 -1.06 -2.64
CA LEU A 290 16.62 -0.42 -1.71
C LEU A 290 16.40 1.07 -2.05
N LEU A 291 17.48 1.79 -2.37
CA LEU A 291 17.39 3.19 -2.76
C LEU A 291 16.63 3.39 -4.07
N LEU A 292 16.85 2.51 -5.05
CA LEU A 292 16.09 2.47 -6.29
C LEU A 292 14.60 2.32 -6.01
N GLY A 293 14.21 1.39 -5.13
CA GLY A 293 12.82 1.26 -4.73
C GLY A 293 12.24 2.57 -4.20
N CYS A 294 12.96 3.25 -3.29
CA CYS A 294 12.52 4.55 -2.79
C CYS A 294 12.41 5.62 -3.90
N ALA A 295 13.35 5.64 -4.85
CA ALA A 295 13.33 6.55 -5.98
C ALA A 295 12.12 6.33 -6.90
N LEU A 296 11.77 5.07 -7.17
CA LEU A 296 10.57 4.71 -7.94
C LEU A 296 9.29 5.14 -7.22
N GLY A 297 9.25 5.00 -5.88
CA GLY A 297 8.14 5.51 -5.07
C GLY A 297 8.00 7.03 -5.14
N LEU A 298 9.14 7.75 -5.12
CA LEU A 298 9.16 9.22 -5.22
C LEU A 298 8.76 9.72 -6.61
N GLN A 299 9.27 9.08 -7.67
CA GLN A 299 8.86 9.34 -9.04
C GLN A 299 7.35 9.16 -9.22
N TYR A 300 6.80 8.06 -8.68
CA TYR A 300 5.36 7.77 -8.74
C TYR A 300 4.48 8.85 -8.10
N VAL A 301 4.87 9.37 -6.92
CA VAL A 301 4.09 10.44 -6.26
C VAL A 301 4.22 11.77 -7.00
N HIS A 302 5.39 12.08 -7.55
CA HIS A 302 5.60 13.26 -8.41
C HIS A 302 4.73 13.21 -9.67
N ASP A 303 4.62 12.04 -10.29
CA ASP A 303 3.76 11.81 -11.46
C ASP A 303 2.27 11.99 -11.17
N ARG A 304 1.86 11.92 -9.90
CA ARG A 304 0.50 12.20 -9.40
C ARG A 304 0.31 13.65 -8.95
N GLY A 305 1.29 14.51 -9.16
CA GLY A 305 1.26 15.91 -8.71
C GLY A 305 1.33 16.06 -7.19
N LEU A 306 1.92 15.08 -6.51
CA LEU A 306 2.19 15.12 -5.08
C LEU A 306 3.67 15.39 -4.83
N VAL A 307 3.96 16.09 -3.74
CA VAL A 307 5.32 16.35 -3.23
C VAL A 307 5.31 16.15 -1.72
N HIS A 308 6.46 15.95 -1.10
CA HIS A 308 6.55 15.99 0.36
C HIS A 308 6.65 17.44 0.86
N GLU A 309 5.95 17.74 1.95
CA GLU A 309 6.14 18.98 2.71
C GLU A 309 7.57 19.03 3.26
N GLU A 310 8.04 17.91 3.84
CA GLU A 310 9.42 17.71 4.26
C GLU A 310 9.83 16.25 4.04
N LEU A 311 10.66 15.99 3.02
CA LEU A 311 11.21 14.65 2.78
C LEU A 311 12.45 14.40 3.64
N THR A 312 12.44 13.33 4.42
CA THR A 312 13.56 12.94 5.30
C THR A 312 13.89 11.45 5.18
N VAL A 313 14.98 11.03 5.83
CA VAL A 313 15.34 9.60 5.94
C VAL A 313 14.22 8.78 6.60
N ALA A 314 13.39 9.36 7.47
CA ALA A 314 12.28 8.65 8.10
C ALA A 314 11.16 8.28 7.10
N ASN A 315 11.11 8.95 5.94
CA ASN A 315 10.19 8.63 4.86
C ASN A 315 10.68 7.47 3.99
N LEU A 316 11.96 7.08 4.10
CA LEU A 316 12.55 5.97 3.34
C LEU A 316 12.52 4.70 4.19
N VAL A 317 11.73 3.73 3.77
CA VAL A 317 11.45 2.53 4.57
C VAL A 317 11.76 1.25 3.82
N TRP A 318 12.05 0.20 4.57
CA TRP A 318 12.17 -1.16 4.08
C TRP A 318 10.87 -1.93 4.35
N VAL A 319 10.32 -2.55 3.30
CA VAL A 319 9.08 -3.32 3.33
C VAL A 319 9.28 -4.64 2.58
N ARG A 320 9.08 -5.78 3.25
CA ARG A 320 9.09 -7.14 2.65
C ARG A 320 10.18 -7.35 1.58
N SER A 321 11.44 -6.99 1.87
CA SER A 321 12.63 -7.08 0.99
C SER A 321 12.90 -5.94 0.00
N LYS A 322 12.05 -4.92 -0.12
CA LYS A 322 12.26 -3.77 -1.02
C LYS A 322 12.26 -2.43 -0.30
N GLY A 323 12.88 -1.42 -0.91
CA GLY A 323 12.74 -0.03 -0.45
C GLY A 323 11.42 0.56 -0.92
N ALA A 324 10.80 1.37 -0.07
CA ALA A 324 9.55 2.04 -0.35
C ALA A 324 9.53 3.44 0.29
N LEU A 325 8.73 4.32 -0.30
CA LEU A 325 8.45 5.65 0.21
C LEU A 325 7.23 5.63 1.14
N SER A 326 7.36 6.26 2.30
CA SER A 326 6.25 6.51 3.23
C SER A 326 5.33 7.61 2.70
N GLY A 327 4.01 7.43 2.78
CA GLY A 327 3.05 8.49 2.42
C GLY A 327 2.92 9.63 3.43
N PHE A 328 3.64 9.60 4.56
CA PHE A 328 3.62 10.69 5.55
C PHE A 328 4.18 12.00 4.98
N GLY A 329 3.46 13.09 5.19
CA GLY A 329 3.87 14.43 4.77
C GLY A 329 3.66 14.72 3.28
N LEU A 330 2.91 13.87 2.55
CA LEU A 330 2.55 14.16 1.16
C LEU A 330 1.48 15.26 1.09
N ILE A 331 1.65 16.18 0.14
CA ILE A 331 0.72 17.27 -0.17
C ILE A 331 0.51 17.39 -1.68
N ARG A 332 -0.64 17.93 -2.09
CA ARG A 332 -0.93 18.22 -3.50
C ARG A 332 -0.25 19.51 -3.95
N ARG A 333 0.44 19.48 -5.10
CA ARG A 333 1.18 20.63 -5.66
C ARG A 333 0.31 21.89 -5.85
N GLN A 334 -0.97 21.72 -6.20
CA GLN A 334 -1.91 22.83 -6.39
C GLN A 334 -2.31 23.54 -5.08
N SER A 335 -2.20 22.87 -3.93
CA SER A 335 -2.52 23.49 -2.63
C SER A 335 -1.46 24.49 -2.15
N VAL A 336 -0.28 24.47 -2.76
CA VAL A 336 0.86 25.31 -2.39
C VAL A 336 0.73 26.72 -2.99
N ALA A 337 0.18 26.83 -4.21
CA ALA A 337 0.02 28.08 -4.95
C ALA A 337 -1.06 29.05 -4.41
N ILE A 338 -1.98 28.60 -3.55
CA ILE A 338 -3.14 29.41 -3.14
C ILE A 338 -2.86 30.29 -1.91
N ASN A 339 -1.77 30.07 -1.16
CA ASN A 339 -1.64 30.66 0.19
C ASN A 339 -0.32 31.38 0.54
N ARG A 340 0.64 31.62 -0.37
CA ARG A 340 1.89 32.32 0.02
C ARG A 340 2.42 33.25 -1.08
N ASP A 341 2.32 34.56 -0.84
CA ASP A 341 2.91 35.65 -1.63
C ASP A 341 4.45 35.79 -1.42
N THR A 342 5.19 34.69 -1.27
CA THR A 342 6.64 34.75 -0.99
C THR A 342 7.43 33.86 -1.93
N ASP A 343 8.27 34.51 -2.72
CA ASP A 343 9.28 33.99 -3.65
C ASP A 343 10.45 33.33 -2.89
N ASP A 344 10.16 32.28 -2.13
CA ASP A 344 11.14 31.58 -1.27
C ASP A 344 11.45 30.18 -1.81
N ASP A 345 12.74 29.86 -1.93
CA ASP A 345 13.33 28.59 -2.45
C ASP A 345 13.06 27.38 -1.51
N HIS A 346 12.08 27.53 -0.62
CA HIS A 346 11.60 26.60 0.40
C HIS A 346 10.18 26.10 0.13
N GLU A 347 9.59 26.46 -1.02
CA GLU A 347 8.30 25.93 -1.43
C GLU A 347 8.41 24.41 -1.75
N PRO A 348 7.54 23.56 -1.15
CA PRO A 348 7.46 22.15 -1.49
C PRO A 348 7.30 21.95 -2.99
N SER A 349 8.29 21.30 -3.61
CA SER A 349 8.36 21.13 -5.05
C SER A 349 9.06 19.82 -5.40
N VAL A 350 8.89 19.37 -6.64
CA VAL A 350 9.61 18.19 -7.17
C VAL A 350 11.12 18.36 -6.98
N GLN A 351 11.64 19.57 -7.22
CA GLN A 351 13.07 19.86 -7.09
C GLN A 351 13.53 19.94 -5.64
N ALA A 352 12.67 20.38 -4.70
CA ALA A 352 12.96 20.30 -3.27
C ALA A 352 13.04 18.84 -2.80
N ASP A 353 12.12 17.98 -3.26
CA ASP A 353 12.12 16.54 -2.99
C ASP A 353 13.37 15.85 -3.55
N VAL A 354 13.76 16.12 -4.79
CA VAL A 354 14.98 15.55 -5.41
C VAL A 354 16.21 15.88 -4.56
N ARG A 355 16.35 17.14 -4.14
CA ARG A 355 17.44 17.59 -3.27
C ARG A 355 17.40 16.90 -1.92
N ALA A 356 16.24 16.88 -1.27
CA ALA A 356 16.06 16.25 0.04
C ALA A 356 16.34 14.74 -0.01
N PHE A 357 15.93 14.08 -1.09
CA PHE A 357 16.22 12.67 -1.33
C PHE A 357 17.71 12.43 -1.51
N GLY A 358 18.42 13.28 -2.26
CA GLY A 358 19.87 13.21 -2.42
C GLY A 358 20.62 13.37 -1.09
N LEU A 359 20.21 14.31 -0.25
CA LEU A 359 20.76 14.50 1.09
C LEU A 359 20.46 13.30 2.01
N ALA A 360 19.27 12.72 1.93
CA ALA A 360 18.91 11.52 2.67
C ALA A 360 19.76 10.31 2.25
N VAL A 361 19.97 10.10 0.95
CA VAL A 361 20.85 9.06 0.40
C VAL A 361 22.30 9.27 0.87
N PHE A 362 22.81 10.49 0.80
CA PHE A 362 24.14 10.83 1.32
C PHE A 362 24.27 10.47 2.81
N HIS A 363 23.30 10.87 3.63
CA HIS A 363 23.29 10.56 5.06
C HIS A 363 23.30 9.06 5.32
N LEU A 364 22.48 8.30 4.58
CA LEU A 364 22.42 6.84 4.68
C LEU A 364 23.74 6.19 4.28
N LEU A 365 24.37 6.61 3.17
CA LEU A 365 25.67 6.08 2.72
C LEU A 365 26.77 6.32 3.75
N MET A 366 26.86 7.54 4.30
CA MET A 366 27.85 7.89 5.32
C MET A 366 27.68 7.04 6.59
N LYS A 367 26.44 6.88 7.06
CA LYS A 367 26.10 6.08 8.23
C LYS A 367 26.41 4.60 8.02
N ASN A 368 26.04 4.04 6.87
CA ASN A 368 26.23 2.61 6.59
C ASN A 368 27.69 2.21 6.37
N ARG A 369 28.54 3.15 5.93
CA ARG A 369 29.96 2.92 5.65
C ARG A 369 30.90 3.41 6.77
N GLY A 370 30.35 3.71 7.95
CA GLY A 370 31.11 3.93 9.17
C GLY A 370 31.91 5.23 9.23
N SER A 371 31.48 6.30 8.52
CA SER A 371 32.09 7.63 8.67
C SER A 371 31.66 8.32 9.96
N ASP A 372 32.55 9.17 10.48
CA ASP A 372 32.39 9.83 11.78
C ASP A 372 31.11 10.68 11.81
N ALA A 373 30.21 10.40 12.74
CA ALA A 373 28.89 11.05 12.83
C ALA A 373 28.98 12.58 13.03
N SER A 374 30.16 13.10 13.38
CA SER A 374 30.45 14.52 13.55
C SER A 374 30.58 15.30 12.23
N GLU A 375 30.82 14.64 11.09
CA GLU A 375 30.92 15.31 9.77
C GLU A 375 29.58 15.38 9.03
N VAL A 376 28.56 14.66 9.54
CA VAL A 376 27.26 14.54 8.89
C VAL A 376 26.28 15.52 9.53
N SER A 377 26.04 16.65 8.88
CA SER A 377 24.90 17.51 9.26
C SER A 377 23.61 16.69 9.19
N ALA A 378 22.77 16.79 10.21
CA ALA A 378 21.46 16.14 10.20
C ALA A 378 20.68 16.58 8.94
N PRO A 379 19.97 15.66 8.26
CA PRO A 379 19.18 16.01 7.09
C PRO A 379 18.15 17.06 7.48
N GLY A 380 18.10 18.16 6.73
CA GLY A 380 17.21 19.29 6.97
C GLY A 380 17.28 20.32 5.84
N PRO A 381 16.44 21.35 5.84
CA PRO A 381 16.28 22.28 4.71
C PRO A 381 17.60 22.98 4.33
N VAL A 382 18.41 23.33 5.33
CA VAL A 382 19.68 24.07 5.19
C VAL A 382 20.88 23.14 4.95
N ALA A 383 20.70 21.82 5.05
CA ALA A 383 21.81 20.87 4.88
C ALA A 383 22.34 20.91 3.44
N GLN A 384 23.66 20.89 3.27
CA GLN A 384 24.33 20.87 1.97
C GLN A 384 25.34 19.73 1.91
N LEU A 385 25.65 19.25 0.70
CA LEU A 385 26.74 18.31 0.51
C LEU A 385 28.09 19.00 0.82
N PRO A 386 29.08 18.26 1.34
CA PRO A 386 30.42 18.80 1.52
C PRO A 386 31.04 19.21 0.17
N SER A 387 31.92 20.21 0.19
CA SER A 387 32.61 20.68 -1.01
C SER A 387 33.52 19.64 -1.65
N THR A 388 33.97 18.65 -0.86
CA THR A 388 34.84 17.56 -1.31
C THR A 388 34.16 16.20 -1.12
N ARG A 389 34.34 15.31 -2.11
CA ARG A 389 33.84 13.93 -2.07
C ARG A 389 34.45 13.17 -0.88
N PRO A 390 33.64 12.64 0.05
CA PRO A 390 34.13 11.73 1.09
C PRO A 390 34.76 10.46 0.50
N GLN A 391 35.77 9.92 1.17
CA GLN A 391 36.50 8.75 0.65
C GLN A 391 35.62 7.50 0.51
N CYS A 392 34.65 7.34 1.41
CA CYS A 392 33.71 6.22 1.43
C CYS A 392 32.64 6.27 0.33
N ILE A 393 32.55 7.34 -0.47
CA ILE A 393 31.59 7.49 -1.56
C ILE A 393 32.31 7.38 -2.90
N HIS A 394 31.91 6.43 -3.75
CA HIS A 394 32.52 6.21 -5.06
C HIS A 394 32.27 7.38 -6.02
N LYS A 395 33.07 7.49 -7.09
CA LYS A 395 32.98 8.60 -8.06
C LYS A 395 31.59 8.71 -8.69
N ASN A 396 31.00 7.59 -9.10
CA ASN A 396 29.69 7.55 -9.75
C ASN A 396 28.57 7.94 -8.78
N GLU A 397 28.61 7.41 -7.56
CA GLU A 397 27.68 7.74 -6.47
C GLU A 397 27.74 9.24 -6.14
N TRP A 398 28.96 9.80 -6.03
CA TRP A 398 29.16 11.23 -5.78
C TRP A 398 28.68 12.11 -6.94
N SER A 399 28.83 11.65 -8.17
CA SER A 399 28.31 12.36 -9.34
C SER A 399 26.80 12.46 -9.27
N LEU A 400 26.10 11.36 -8.99
CA LEU A 400 24.66 11.34 -8.80
C LEU A 400 24.21 12.29 -7.68
N LEU A 401 24.84 12.19 -6.50
CA LEU A 401 24.51 13.04 -5.35
C LEU A 401 24.68 14.53 -5.67
N ARG A 402 25.74 14.92 -6.37
CA ARG A 402 25.94 16.32 -6.78
C ARG A 402 24.86 16.80 -7.75
N SER A 403 24.45 15.97 -8.71
CA SER A 403 23.40 16.34 -9.66
C SER A 403 22.01 16.44 -9.01
N MET A 404 21.73 15.62 -7.98
CA MET A 404 20.50 15.73 -7.20
C MET A 404 20.48 16.95 -6.28
N CYS A 405 21.64 17.29 -5.69
CA CYS A 405 21.79 18.38 -4.72
C CYS A 405 22.35 19.66 -5.33
N ALA A 406 22.17 19.88 -6.64
CA ALA A 406 22.58 21.12 -7.30
C ALA A 406 21.93 22.34 -6.63
N THR A 407 22.66 23.47 -6.59
CA THR A 407 22.21 24.67 -5.88
C THR A 407 20.95 25.24 -6.53
N ALA A 408 20.98 25.46 -7.85
CA ALA A 408 19.84 25.95 -8.60
C ALA A 408 18.85 24.79 -8.87
N ALA A 409 17.55 25.07 -8.73
CA ALA A 409 16.50 24.06 -8.85
C ALA A 409 16.32 23.53 -10.28
N ASP A 410 16.60 24.35 -11.29
CA ASP A 410 16.55 24.01 -12.72
C ASP A 410 17.77 23.20 -13.19
N GLU A 411 18.90 23.28 -12.50
CA GLU A 411 20.09 22.46 -12.75
C GLU A 411 19.99 21.06 -12.14
N ARG A 412 19.02 20.82 -11.25
CA ARG A 412 18.83 19.52 -10.60
C ARG A 412 18.29 18.48 -11.58
N ILE A 413 18.85 17.29 -11.44
CA ILE A 413 18.51 16.15 -12.28
C ILE A 413 17.05 15.69 -12.03
N ASN A 414 16.34 15.24 -13.07
CA ASN A 414 14.97 14.75 -12.90
C ASN A 414 14.91 13.35 -12.26
N MET A 415 13.74 12.97 -11.73
CA MET A 415 13.56 11.68 -11.05
C MET A 415 13.72 10.45 -11.95
N ASP A 416 13.41 10.54 -13.25
CA ASP A 416 13.63 9.44 -14.20
C ASP A 416 15.14 9.11 -14.31
N GLU A 417 15.98 10.13 -14.38
CA GLU A 417 17.44 9.99 -14.37
C GLU A 417 17.97 9.51 -13.02
N VAL A 418 17.42 9.98 -11.89
CA VAL A 418 17.78 9.47 -10.56
C VAL A 418 17.52 7.96 -10.50
N ALA A 419 16.31 7.52 -10.86
CA ALA A 419 15.93 6.11 -10.86
C ALA A 419 16.83 5.29 -11.81
N TYR A 420 17.12 5.82 -13.00
CA TYR A 420 18.05 5.17 -13.93
C TYR A 420 19.45 4.98 -13.35
N GLN A 421 20.06 6.04 -12.82
CA GLN A 421 21.42 6.00 -12.27
C GLN A 421 21.49 5.10 -11.03
N MET A 422 20.48 5.13 -10.15
CA MET A 422 20.39 4.19 -9.01
C MET A 422 20.24 2.74 -9.49
N GLY A 423 19.48 2.48 -10.55
CA GLY A 423 19.36 1.15 -11.13
C GLY A 423 20.68 0.62 -11.71
N VAL A 424 21.52 1.52 -12.24
CA VAL A 424 22.85 1.17 -12.74
C VAL A 424 23.78 0.83 -11.58
N LEU A 425 23.75 1.61 -10.50
CA LEU A 425 24.52 1.33 -9.29
C LEU A 425 24.07 0.02 -8.62
N ALA A 426 22.77 -0.29 -8.64
CA ALA A 426 22.23 -1.55 -8.14
C ALA A 426 22.74 -2.77 -8.91
N ARG A 427 22.80 -2.70 -10.25
CA ARG A 427 23.38 -3.77 -11.08
C ARG A 427 24.88 -3.95 -10.81
N GLN A 428 25.62 -2.84 -10.73
CA GLN A 428 27.06 -2.88 -10.41
C GLN A 428 27.34 -3.51 -9.04
N GLU A 429 26.47 -3.30 -8.06
CA GLU A 429 26.55 -3.92 -6.74
C GLU A 429 26.27 -5.43 -6.81
N GLU A 430 25.22 -5.86 -7.54
CA GLU A 430 24.90 -7.28 -7.76
C GLU A 430 26.02 -8.03 -8.53
N ASP A 431 26.64 -7.39 -9.52
CA ASP A 431 27.76 -7.94 -10.29
C ASP A 431 29.02 -8.12 -9.43
N GLN A 432 29.30 -7.17 -8.53
CA GLN A 432 30.44 -7.25 -7.60
C GLN A 432 30.28 -8.38 -6.58
N ASP A 433 29.06 -8.61 -6.08
CA ASP A 433 28.76 -9.71 -5.15
C ASP A 433 28.85 -11.08 -5.85
N SER A 434 28.58 -11.13 -7.16
CA SER A 434 28.60 -12.36 -7.96
C SER A 434 30.01 -12.78 -8.42
N GLN A 435 30.97 -11.85 -8.47
CA GLN A 435 32.35 -12.08 -8.95
C GLN A 435 33.33 -12.69 -7.92
N SER A 436 32.83 -13.54 -7.00
CA SER A 436 33.68 -14.36 -6.11
C SER A 436 34.20 -15.67 -6.75
N THR A 437 33.97 -15.86 -8.06
CA THR A 437 34.55 -16.97 -8.84
C THR A 437 35.39 -16.36 -9.96
N GLU A 438 36.63 -16.86 -10.09
CA GLU A 438 37.71 -16.39 -10.98
C GLU A 438 37.21 -15.83 -12.32
N ALA A 439 37.57 -14.57 -12.61
CA ALA A 439 37.36 -13.97 -13.92
C ALA A 439 38.11 -14.80 -14.98
N PRO A 440 37.44 -15.27 -16.05
CA PRO A 440 38.16 -15.77 -17.21
C PRO A 440 38.96 -14.61 -17.81
N ASP A 441 40.20 -14.90 -18.20
CA ASP A 441 41.02 -14.03 -19.05
C ASP A 441 40.20 -13.70 -20.30
N VAL A 442 39.71 -12.46 -20.41
CA VAL A 442 38.99 -12.00 -21.61
C VAL A 442 40.04 -11.73 -22.67
N ASP A 443 40.32 -12.76 -23.48
CA ASP A 443 40.93 -12.55 -24.78
C ASP A 443 40.10 -11.50 -25.52
N SER A 444 40.77 -10.47 -26.04
CA SER A 444 40.17 -9.38 -26.79
C SER A 444 39.71 -9.89 -28.16
N GLU A 445 38.62 -10.65 -28.19
CA GLU A 445 37.99 -11.09 -29.43
C GLU A 445 37.48 -9.87 -30.21
N THR A 446 37.70 -9.89 -31.52
CA THR A 446 37.26 -8.85 -32.45
C THR A 446 36.27 -9.42 -33.46
N VAL A 447 35.24 -8.65 -33.78
CA VAL A 447 34.19 -9.01 -34.73
C VAL A 447 34.50 -8.31 -36.07
N GLU A 448 34.71 -9.10 -37.12
CA GLU A 448 34.99 -8.61 -38.48
C GLU A 448 33.72 -8.36 -39.29
N ASP A 449 32.72 -9.25 -39.15
CA ASP A 449 31.46 -9.19 -39.89
C ASP A 449 30.28 -8.97 -38.94
N VAL A 450 29.77 -7.74 -38.93
CA VAL A 450 28.61 -7.34 -38.13
C VAL A 450 27.31 -7.98 -38.63
N ASN A 451 27.19 -8.30 -39.92
CA ASN A 451 25.99 -8.93 -40.48
C ASN A 451 25.89 -10.40 -40.08
N ALA A 452 27.04 -11.08 -39.97
CA ALA A 452 27.12 -12.47 -39.54
C ALA A 452 27.16 -12.62 -38.00
N TYR A 453 27.19 -11.52 -37.24
CA TYR A 453 27.20 -11.57 -35.79
C TYR A 453 25.87 -12.14 -35.26
N GLU A 454 25.95 -13.32 -34.64
CA GLU A 454 24.82 -13.96 -33.99
C GLU A 454 24.69 -13.49 -32.55
N ILE A 455 23.48 -13.10 -32.16
CA ILE A 455 23.21 -12.62 -30.81
C ILE A 455 23.30 -13.81 -29.83
N PRO A 456 24.19 -13.75 -28.81
CA PRO A 456 24.28 -14.81 -27.80
C PRO A 456 22.95 -15.03 -27.09
N LEU A 457 22.67 -16.27 -26.67
CA LEU A 457 21.49 -16.72 -25.90
C LEU A 457 20.14 -16.71 -26.66
N ARG A 458 19.92 -15.83 -27.64
CA ARG A 458 18.66 -15.78 -28.43
C ARG A 458 18.78 -16.41 -29.82
N GLY A 459 19.97 -16.37 -30.42
CA GLY A 459 20.21 -16.78 -31.82
C GLY A 459 19.67 -15.76 -32.84
N GLY A 460 20.13 -15.86 -34.09
CA GLY A 460 19.78 -14.92 -35.16
C GLY A 460 20.69 -13.69 -35.23
N THR A 461 20.57 -12.93 -36.32
CA THR A 461 21.42 -11.76 -36.59
C THR A 461 20.87 -10.48 -35.98
N LEU A 462 21.74 -9.47 -35.82
CA LEU A 462 21.33 -8.12 -35.40
C LEU A 462 20.32 -7.48 -36.36
N GLU A 463 20.48 -7.71 -37.67
CA GLU A 463 19.56 -7.22 -38.70
C GLU A 463 18.16 -7.80 -38.51
N ALA A 464 18.06 -9.12 -38.31
CA ALA A 464 16.77 -9.78 -38.10
C ALA A 464 16.06 -9.28 -36.83
N ALA A 465 16.82 -9.06 -35.75
CA ALA A 465 16.27 -8.51 -34.51
C ALA A 465 15.80 -7.04 -34.68
N LEU A 466 16.53 -6.23 -35.45
CA LEU A 466 16.11 -4.86 -35.78
C LEU A 466 14.85 -4.84 -36.66
N ASP A 467 14.78 -5.70 -37.67
CA ASP A 467 13.59 -5.82 -38.53
C ASP A 467 12.36 -6.26 -37.74
N GLN A 468 12.53 -7.19 -36.78
CA GLN A 468 11.47 -7.56 -35.86
C GLN A 468 11.03 -6.35 -35.02
N CYS A 469 11.97 -5.60 -34.44
CA CYS A 469 11.65 -4.38 -33.68
C CYS A 469 10.90 -3.35 -34.53
N ARG A 470 11.26 -3.20 -35.81
CA ARG A 470 10.56 -2.31 -36.76
C ARG A 470 9.11 -2.75 -36.92
N GLN A 471 8.89 -4.03 -37.23
CA GLN A 471 7.55 -4.60 -37.42
C GLN A 471 6.70 -4.44 -36.15
N SER A 472 7.25 -4.78 -34.98
CA SER A 472 6.55 -4.59 -33.72
C SER A 472 6.21 -3.11 -33.43
N CYS A 473 7.07 -2.16 -33.80
CA CYS A 473 6.77 -0.72 -33.68
C CYS A 473 5.66 -0.25 -34.64
N GLU A 474 5.50 -0.90 -35.80
CA GLU A 474 4.43 -0.63 -36.76
C GLU A 474 3.10 -1.24 -36.30
N GLU A 475 3.13 -2.46 -35.75
CA GLU A 475 1.97 -3.12 -35.14
C GLU A 475 1.45 -2.36 -33.91
N LEU A 476 2.36 -1.76 -33.14
CA LEU A 476 2.05 -0.90 -31.98
C LEU A 476 1.85 0.57 -32.39
N GLU A 477 1.01 0.83 -33.40
CA GLU A 477 0.80 2.17 -33.99
C GLU A 477 0.49 3.24 -32.92
N ASP A 478 -0.38 2.95 -31.96
CA ASP A 478 -0.77 3.88 -30.89
C ASP A 478 0.38 4.23 -29.91
N LEU A 479 1.41 3.38 -29.81
CA LEU A 479 2.61 3.60 -28.99
C LEU A 479 3.83 3.97 -29.83
N SER A 480 3.66 4.14 -31.14
CA SER A 480 4.75 4.44 -32.07
C SER A 480 5.48 5.73 -31.71
N ALA A 481 4.76 6.74 -31.21
CA ALA A 481 5.36 8.00 -30.74
C ALA A 481 6.44 7.77 -29.66
N VAL A 482 6.26 6.77 -28.80
CA VAL A 482 7.16 6.45 -27.68
C VAL A 482 8.25 5.46 -28.10
N ASN A 483 7.92 4.47 -28.92
CA ASN A 483 8.81 3.37 -29.29
C ASN A 483 9.72 3.69 -30.49
N ARG A 484 9.19 4.38 -31.51
CA ARG A 484 9.93 4.68 -32.75
C ARG A 484 11.21 5.49 -32.52
N PRO A 485 11.27 6.49 -31.60
CA PRO A 485 12.52 7.17 -31.30
C PRO A 485 13.63 6.25 -30.78
N VAL A 486 13.31 5.20 -30.02
CA VAL A 486 14.31 4.21 -29.57
C VAL A 486 14.79 3.40 -30.77
N TYR A 487 13.87 2.88 -31.57
CA TYR A 487 14.19 2.11 -32.78
C TYR A 487 15.11 2.87 -33.73
N THR A 488 14.75 4.11 -34.09
CA THR A 488 15.55 4.93 -35.02
C THR A 488 16.98 5.16 -34.52
N ARG A 489 17.17 5.25 -33.19
CA ARG A 489 18.51 5.37 -32.61
C ARG A 489 19.30 4.07 -32.69
N LEU A 490 18.65 2.93 -32.43
CA LEU A 490 19.30 1.61 -32.55
C LEU A 490 19.67 1.32 -34.01
N GLU A 491 18.81 1.69 -34.95
CA GLU A 491 19.08 1.60 -36.38
C GLU A 491 20.28 2.46 -36.79
N ASP A 492 20.35 3.73 -36.33
CA ASP A 492 21.49 4.60 -36.62
C ASP A 492 22.80 4.03 -36.05
N VAL A 493 22.80 3.53 -34.81
CA VAL A 493 23.98 2.87 -34.22
C VAL A 493 24.39 1.64 -35.03
N TYR A 494 23.44 0.80 -35.46
CA TYR A 494 23.73 -0.38 -36.28
C TYR A 494 24.36 0.01 -37.63
N GLN A 495 23.85 1.05 -38.29
CA GLN A 495 24.45 1.56 -39.53
C GLN A 495 25.88 2.08 -39.31
N GLN A 496 26.12 2.78 -38.20
CA GLN A 496 27.47 3.22 -37.83
C GLN A 496 28.41 2.04 -37.55
N LEU A 497 27.94 0.98 -36.89
CA LEU A 497 28.72 -0.24 -36.67
C LEU A 497 29.09 -0.94 -37.99
N LEU A 498 28.16 -1.03 -38.95
CA LEU A 498 28.44 -1.56 -40.29
C LEU A 498 29.53 -0.77 -41.00
N LEU A 499 29.45 0.57 -40.95
CA LEU A 499 30.46 1.45 -41.53
C LEU A 499 31.82 1.30 -40.83
N ALA A 500 31.84 1.24 -39.50
CA ALA A 500 33.07 1.11 -38.72
C ALA A 500 33.76 -0.25 -38.95
N ALA A 501 32.99 -1.35 -39.03
CA ALA A 501 33.52 -2.69 -39.31
C ALA A 501 34.18 -2.78 -40.69
N SER A 502 33.70 -2.01 -41.67
CA SER A 502 34.31 -1.93 -43.00
C SER A 502 35.72 -1.30 -42.99
N ALA A 503 36.05 -0.52 -41.95
CA ALA A 503 37.35 0.12 -41.79
C ALA A 503 38.29 -0.69 -40.89
N SER A 504 37.79 -1.28 -39.80
CA SER A 504 38.58 -2.09 -38.85
C SER A 504 37.70 -3.05 -38.05
N PRO A 505 38.22 -4.23 -37.63
CA PRO A 505 37.49 -5.14 -36.74
C PRO A 505 37.05 -4.46 -35.45
N LEU A 506 35.82 -4.74 -35.01
CA LEU A 506 35.21 -4.12 -33.84
C LEU A 506 35.45 -4.93 -32.57
N PRO A 507 35.51 -4.31 -31.37
CA PRO A 507 35.59 -5.06 -30.12
C PRO A 507 34.35 -5.94 -29.89
N ALA A 508 34.52 -7.20 -29.50
CA ALA A 508 33.39 -8.08 -29.19
C ALA A 508 32.51 -7.54 -28.05
N SER A 509 33.11 -6.89 -27.04
CA SER A 509 32.39 -6.25 -25.94
C SER A 509 31.46 -5.10 -26.37
N LEU A 510 31.82 -4.40 -27.46
CA LEU A 510 30.96 -3.38 -28.06
C LEU A 510 29.73 -4.04 -28.71
N MET A 511 29.94 -5.12 -29.46
CA MET A 511 28.86 -5.88 -30.08
C MET A 511 27.94 -6.52 -29.04
N GLU A 512 28.51 -7.09 -27.98
CA GLU A 512 27.77 -7.64 -26.85
C GLU A 512 26.92 -6.55 -26.18
N THR A 513 27.51 -5.39 -25.85
CA THR A 513 26.77 -4.28 -25.23
C THR A 513 25.62 -3.79 -26.13
N PHE A 514 25.87 -3.61 -27.43
CA PHE A 514 24.82 -3.22 -28.37
C PHE A 514 23.70 -4.25 -28.46
N SER A 515 24.07 -5.54 -28.57
CA SER A 515 23.10 -6.65 -28.64
C SER A 515 22.24 -6.72 -27.39
N LEU A 516 22.80 -6.53 -26.19
CA LEU A 516 22.03 -6.50 -24.94
C LEU A 516 20.99 -5.37 -24.91
N ILE A 517 21.33 -4.18 -25.44
CA ILE A 517 20.39 -3.05 -25.53
C ILE A 517 19.26 -3.38 -26.53
N LEU A 518 19.62 -3.92 -27.71
CA LEU A 518 18.66 -4.32 -28.75
C LEU A 518 17.71 -5.41 -28.24
N LEU A 519 18.24 -6.44 -27.58
CA LEU A 519 17.45 -7.51 -26.97
C LEU A 519 16.50 -6.96 -25.92
N ARG A 520 16.97 -6.07 -25.04
CA ARG A 520 16.12 -5.45 -24.03
C ARG A 520 14.96 -4.66 -24.64
N PHE A 521 15.19 -3.96 -25.75
CA PHE A 521 14.13 -3.26 -26.48
C PHE A 521 13.17 -4.23 -27.17
N SER A 522 13.70 -5.25 -27.83
CA SER A 522 12.90 -6.30 -28.49
C SER A 522 11.98 -7.03 -27.51
N ASP A 523 12.52 -7.50 -26.38
CA ASP A 523 11.77 -8.15 -25.32
C ASP A 523 10.65 -7.26 -24.79
N MET A 524 10.90 -5.95 -24.67
CA MET A 524 9.90 -4.99 -24.22
C MET A 524 8.76 -4.87 -25.23
N LEU A 525 9.05 -4.84 -26.53
CA LEU A 525 8.04 -4.78 -27.60
C LEU A 525 7.23 -6.08 -27.69
N GLU A 526 7.89 -7.25 -27.63
CA GLU A 526 7.21 -8.56 -27.63
C GLU A 526 6.23 -8.68 -26.46
N ARG A 527 6.65 -8.27 -25.25
CA ARG A 527 5.76 -8.27 -24.07
C ARG A 527 4.57 -7.33 -24.21
N GLN A 528 4.74 -6.21 -24.91
CA GLN A 528 3.64 -5.28 -25.21
C GLN A 528 2.63 -5.94 -26.16
N LEU A 529 3.10 -6.65 -27.19
CA LEU A 529 2.24 -7.37 -28.14
C LEU A 529 1.53 -8.55 -27.49
N ASP A 530 2.23 -9.35 -26.68
CA ASP A 530 1.65 -10.46 -25.92
C ASP A 530 0.55 -9.98 -24.96
N GLY A 531 0.75 -8.81 -24.33
CA GLY A 531 -0.22 -8.18 -23.44
C GLY A 531 -1.46 -7.62 -24.15
N GLN A 532 -1.47 -7.55 -25.49
CA GLN A 532 -2.58 -7.07 -26.30
C GLN A 532 -3.51 -8.19 -26.81
N VAL A 533 -3.14 -9.46 -26.64
CA VAL A 533 -3.95 -10.61 -27.08
C VAL A 533 -5.17 -10.78 -26.16
N GLY A 534 -6.34 -10.30 -26.61
CA GLY A 534 -7.63 -10.45 -25.90
C GLY A 534 -8.48 -9.19 -25.75
N PHE A 535 -7.98 -8.01 -26.14
CA PHE A 535 -8.65 -6.72 -25.90
C PHE A 535 -8.88 -5.93 -27.21
N ASP A 536 -10.03 -6.14 -27.85
CA ASP A 536 -10.33 -5.55 -29.18
C ASP A 536 -11.08 -4.21 -29.14
N THR A 537 -11.48 -3.69 -27.98
CA THR A 537 -12.23 -2.42 -27.88
C THR A 537 -11.69 -1.53 -26.76
N GLY A 538 -11.17 -0.34 -27.12
CA GLY A 538 -10.52 0.61 -26.19
C GLY A 538 -9.03 0.90 -26.42
N ARG A 539 -8.42 0.35 -27.49
CA ARG A 539 -6.96 0.42 -27.78
C ARG A 539 -6.35 1.82 -27.66
N SER A 540 -7.04 2.86 -28.17
CA SER A 540 -6.52 4.22 -28.10
C SER A 540 -6.41 4.76 -26.66
N VAL A 541 -7.42 4.55 -25.81
CA VAL A 541 -7.38 5.03 -24.41
C VAL A 541 -6.37 4.24 -23.58
N ALA A 542 -6.32 2.93 -23.76
CA ALA A 542 -5.34 2.08 -23.08
C ALA A 542 -3.90 2.48 -23.47
N SER A 543 -3.65 2.74 -24.75
CA SER A 543 -2.35 3.20 -25.24
C SER A 543 -2.01 4.61 -24.75
N ILE A 544 -2.97 5.53 -24.69
CA ILE A 544 -2.78 6.85 -24.06
C ILE A 544 -2.35 6.66 -22.60
N CYS A 545 -3.04 5.84 -21.81
CA CYS A 545 -2.69 5.57 -20.42
C CYS A 545 -1.32 4.87 -20.27
N ALA A 546 -1.00 3.94 -21.17
CA ALA A 546 0.27 3.21 -21.18
C ALA A 546 1.46 4.09 -21.60
N SER A 547 1.25 5.10 -22.45
CA SER A 547 2.28 5.95 -23.06
C SER A 547 3.28 6.50 -22.04
N LYS A 548 2.82 7.04 -20.91
CA LYS A 548 3.68 7.58 -19.86
C LYS A 548 4.55 6.53 -19.19
N THR A 549 3.97 5.37 -18.88
CA THR A 549 4.71 4.22 -18.32
C THR A 549 5.77 3.74 -19.31
N MET A 550 5.42 3.65 -20.60
CA MET A 550 6.35 3.21 -21.65
C MET A 550 7.46 4.23 -21.90
N ALA A 551 7.15 5.53 -21.87
CA ALA A 551 8.15 6.58 -21.98
C ALA A 551 9.17 6.50 -20.83
N GLY A 552 8.71 6.19 -19.61
CA GLY A 552 9.59 5.91 -18.47
C GLY A 552 10.51 4.70 -18.70
N LYS A 553 9.98 3.59 -19.27
CA LYS A 553 10.80 2.41 -19.61
C LYS A 553 11.84 2.73 -20.69
N ASN A 554 11.44 3.47 -21.72
CA ASN A 554 12.29 3.88 -22.85
C ASN A 554 13.39 4.87 -22.44
N TYR A 555 13.19 5.63 -21.36
CA TYR A 555 14.21 6.52 -20.80
C TYR A 555 15.53 5.78 -20.55
N GLY A 556 15.45 4.60 -19.92
CA GLY A 556 16.63 3.80 -19.62
C GLY A 556 17.33 3.28 -20.88
N LEU A 557 16.58 2.85 -21.89
CA LEU A 557 17.13 2.40 -23.17
C LEU A 557 17.84 3.55 -23.90
N HIS A 558 17.22 4.73 -23.91
CA HIS A 558 17.84 5.92 -24.47
C HIS A 558 19.17 6.27 -23.79
N ARG A 559 19.26 6.10 -22.48
CA ARG A 559 20.51 6.31 -21.74
C ARG A 559 21.55 5.24 -21.95
N ASP A 560 21.14 3.99 -22.11
CA ASP A 560 22.08 2.90 -22.44
C ASP A 560 22.70 3.16 -23.82
N ILE A 561 21.92 3.65 -24.79
CA ILE A 561 22.45 4.09 -26.10
C ILE A 561 23.39 5.30 -25.94
N ASP A 562 23.03 6.32 -25.13
CA ASP A 562 23.93 7.47 -24.88
C ASP A 562 25.28 7.01 -24.32
N ARG A 563 25.26 6.05 -23.39
CA ARG A 563 26.49 5.50 -22.80
C ARG A 563 27.31 4.73 -23.82
N LEU A 564 26.67 3.91 -24.65
CA LEU A 564 27.34 3.19 -25.74
C LEU A 564 28.08 4.15 -26.67
N LEU A 565 27.41 5.24 -27.09
CA LEU A 565 27.98 6.29 -27.92
C LEU A 565 29.17 6.98 -27.21
N GLN A 566 29.05 7.27 -25.91
CA GLN A 566 30.11 7.93 -25.14
C GLN A 566 31.33 7.02 -24.89
N SER A 567 31.11 5.71 -24.73
CA SER A 567 32.18 4.74 -24.47
C SER A 567 32.92 4.28 -25.72
N SER A 568 32.34 4.51 -26.90
CA SER A 568 32.83 3.97 -28.18
C SER A 568 33.26 5.08 -29.13
N PRO A 569 34.58 5.31 -29.32
CA PRO A 569 35.07 6.44 -30.12
C PRO A 569 34.75 6.33 -31.62
N MET A 570 34.33 5.16 -32.11
CA MET A 570 33.91 4.94 -33.50
C MET A 570 32.45 5.28 -33.77
N LEU A 571 31.67 5.59 -32.73
CA LEU A 571 30.27 5.98 -32.85
C LEU A 571 30.14 7.49 -32.66
N GLU A 572 29.34 8.13 -33.50
CA GLU A 572 29.09 9.57 -33.50
C GLU A 572 27.68 9.89 -32.98
N SER A 573 27.57 10.97 -32.22
CA SER A 573 26.28 11.50 -31.77
C SER A 573 25.63 12.33 -32.89
N THR A 574 24.68 11.74 -33.62
CA THR A 574 23.91 12.39 -34.69
C THR A 574 22.62 13.04 -34.16
N ALA A 575 21.87 13.73 -35.03
CA ALA A 575 20.64 14.44 -34.64
C ALA A 575 19.56 13.51 -34.02
N VAL A 576 19.49 12.25 -34.45
CA VAL A 576 18.51 11.28 -33.91
C VAL A 576 18.82 10.88 -32.48
N HIS A 577 20.03 11.14 -32.00
CA HIS A 577 20.46 10.89 -30.62
C HIS A 577 20.15 12.04 -29.66
N LEU A 578 19.58 13.15 -30.13
CA LEU A 578 19.04 14.24 -29.30
C LEU A 578 17.58 13.95 -28.92
N TRP A 579 17.37 12.99 -28.03
CA TRP A 579 16.05 12.41 -27.75
C TRP A 579 15.27 13.10 -26.62
N GLN A 580 15.97 13.79 -25.70
CA GLN A 580 15.36 14.35 -24.49
C GLN A 580 14.21 15.33 -24.80
N PRO A 581 14.36 16.27 -25.76
CA PRO A 581 13.27 17.19 -26.10
C PRO A 581 12.02 16.48 -26.63
N THR A 582 12.23 15.44 -27.45
CA THR A 582 11.14 14.62 -28.01
C THR A 582 10.43 13.85 -26.89
N TRP A 583 11.19 13.25 -25.97
CA TRP A 583 10.64 12.53 -24.82
C TRP A 583 9.84 13.45 -23.88
N GLU A 584 10.35 14.65 -23.58
CA GLU A 584 9.63 15.64 -22.78
C GLU A 584 8.35 16.12 -23.48
N GLN A 585 8.39 16.29 -24.80
CA GLN A 585 7.21 16.64 -25.59
C GLN A 585 6.14 15.54 -25.50
N ILE A 586 6.52 14.28 -25.67
CA ILE A 586 5.61 13.13 -25.59
C ILE A 586 4.91 13.08 -24.23
N ARG A 587 5.62 13.35 -23.13
CA ARG A 587 5.00 13.40 -21.79
C ARG A 587 4.00 14.54 -21.65
N ARG A 588 4.34 15.74 -22.16
CA ARG A 588 3.43 16.89 -22.17
C ARG A 588 2.18 16.61 -23.02
N ASP A 589 2.35 15.97 -24.16
CA ASP A 589 1.26 15.57 -25.05
C ASP A 589 0.35 14.51 -24.39
N HIS A 590 0.94 13.55 -23.66
CA HIS A 590 0.19 12.59 -22.86
C HIS A 590 -0.66 13.29 -21.78
N ASP A 591 -0.04 14.16 -20.96
CA ASP A 591 -0.76 14.87 -19.89
C ASP A 591 -1.90 15.74 -20.48
N ALA A 592 -1.67 16.39 -21.62
CA ALA A 592 -2.69 17.16 -22.34
C ALA A 592 -3.81 16.27 -22.91
N ALA A 593 -3.48 15.09 -23.46
CA ALA A 593 -4.46 14.14 -23.96
C ALA A 593 -5.36 13.61 -22.84
N VAL A 594 -4.78 13.22 -21.70
CA VAL A 594 -5.54 12.77 -20.52
C VAL A 594 -6.46 13.89 -20.01
N ALA A 595 -5.98 15.13 -19.93
CA ALA A 595 -6.80 16.28 -19.53
C ALA A 595 -7.96 16.55 -20.50
N THR A 596 -7.71 16.47 -21.82
CA THR A 596 -8.73 16.66 -22.86
C THR A 596 -9.83 15.60 -22.76
N ILE A 597 -9.47 14.35 -22.50
CA ILE A 597 -10.45 13.26 -22.31
C ILE A 597 -11.34 13.52 -21.09
N LEU A 598 -10.80 14.12 -20.03
CA LEU A 598 -11.55 14.45 -18.81
C LEU A 598 -12.56 15.58 -18.99
N GLU A 599 -12.29 16.53 -19.88
CA GLU A 599 -13.20 17.65 -20.18
C GLU A 599 -14.39 17.22 -21.07
N CYS A 600 -14.31 16.04 -21.71
CA CYS A 600 -15.42 15.49 -22.47
C CYS A 600 -16.59 15.06 -21.55
N PRO A 601 -17.83 15.53 -21.79
CA PRO A 601 -18.97 15.11 -20.98
C PRO A 601 -19.20 13.60 -21.12
N ALA A 602 -19.45 12.95 -19.99
CA ALA A 602 -19.65 11.51 -19.83
C ALA A 602 -20.60 10.77 -20.81
N PRO A 603 -21.53 11.41 -21.57
CA PRO A 603 -22.31 10.70 -22.60
C PRO A 603 -21.56 10.42 -23.91
N ALA A 604 -20.35 10.98 -24.13
CA ALA A 604 -19.60 10.80 -25.38
C ALA A 604 -18.77 9.50 -25.44
N LEU A 605 -18.46 8.91 -24.28
CA LEU A 605 -17.91 7.55 -24.19
C LEU A 605 -19.10 6.60 -24.15
N SER A 606 -19.22 5.73 -25.16
CA SER A 606 -20.33 4.77 -25.21
C SER A 606 -20.40 3.92 -23.91
N PRO A 607 -21.58 3.40 -23.51
CA PRO A 607 -21.73 2.52 -22.34
C PRO A 607 -20.92 1.20 -22.38
N LEU A 608 -20.06 1.01 -23.38
CA LEU A 608 -19.41 -0.25 -23.75
C LEU A 608 -17.92 -0.35 -23.39
N GLU A 609 -17.33 0.58 -22.63
CA GLU A 609 -15.92 0.43 -22.21
C GLU A 609 -15.75 0.65 -20.71
N SER A 610 -16.17 -0.33 -19.90
CA SER A 610 -15.90 -0.37 -18.46
C SER A 610 -14.40 -0.25 -18.16
N GLU A 611 -13.54 -0.85 -18.98
CA GLU A 611 -12.09 -0.86 -18.79
C GLU A 611 -11.41 0.48 -19.10
N ALA A 612 -11.69 1.09 -20.26
CA ALA A 612 -11.13 2.40 -20.62
C ALA A 612 -11.47 3.46 -19.55
N ARG A 613 -12.67 3.38 -18.97
CA ARG A 613 -13.07 4.23 -17.84
C ARG A 613 -12.27 3.95 -16.57
N LEU A 614 -11.96 2.69 -16.27
CA LEU A 614 -11.13 2.33 -15.11
C LEU A 614 -9.69 2.83 -15.29
N LEU A 615 -9.12 2.67 -16.48
CA LEU A 615 -7.78 3.18 -16.82
C LEU A 615 -7.70 4.71 -16.70
N LEU A 616 -8.68 5.43 -17.26
CA LEU A 616 -8.74 6.89 -17.14
C LEU A 616 -8.95 7.35 -15.70
N GLN A 617 -9.81 6.69 -14.93
CA GLN A 617 -9.97 6.98 -13.50
C GLN A 617 -8.67 6.77 -12.72
N PHE A 618 -7.87 5.77 -13.12
CA PHE A 618 -6.63 5.41 -12.45
C PHE A 618 -5.55 6.46 -12.71
N GLU A 619 -5.39 6.88 -13.97
CA GLU A 619 -4.42 7.92 -14.36
C GLU A 619 -4.75 9.29 -13.75
N THR A 620 -6.03 9.55 -13.52
CA THR A 620 -6.50 10.89 -13.07
C THR A 620 -6.69 11.00 -11.57
N GLY A 621 -6.59 9.88 -10.83
CA GLY A 621 -6.85 9.83 -9.39
C GLY A 621 -8.26 10.30 -9.00
N SER A 622 -9.22 10.30 -9.93
CA SER A 622 -10.51 10.93 -9.75
C SER A 622 -11.44 10.11 -8.84
N SER A 623 -11.89 10.71 -7.73
CA SER A 623 -12.68 10.05 -6.68
C SER A 623 -14.15 9.77 -7.04
N ASN A 624 -14.62 10.22 -8.20
CA ASN A 624 -16.07 10.26 -8.52
C ASN A 624 -16.68 8.91 -8.92
N ALA A 625 -15.87 7.88 -9.15
CA ALA A 625 -16.30 6.48 -9.15
C ALA A 625 -15.17 5.64 -8.56
N ALA A 626 -15.48 4.86 -7.52
CA ALA A 626 -14.45 4.19 -6.74
C ALA A 626 -13.82 3.03 -7.52
N LEU A 627 -12.66 3.30 -8.12
CA LEU A 627 -11.74 2.26 -8.53
C LEU A 627 -11.50 1.30 -7.35
N PRO A 628 -11.61 -0.01 -7.57
CA PRO A 628 -11.23 -0.96 -6.53
C PRO A 628 -9.75 -0.78 -6.20
N GLN A 629 -9.39 -0.80 -4.92
CA GLN A 629 -7.99 -0.68 -4.46
C GLN A 629 -7.08 -1.80 -4.99
N TRP A 630 -7.66 -2.91 -5.46
CA TRP A 630 -6.94 -4.02 -6.07
C TRP A 630 -6.66 -3.83 -7.57
N PHE A 631 -7.19 -2.78 -8.21
CA PHE A 631 -7.01 -2.55 -9.64
C PHE A 631 -5.55 -2.17 -9.94
N ILE A 632 -4.93 -2.93 -10.84
CA ILE A 632 -3.60 -2.67 -11.39
C ILE A 632 -3.75 -2.63 -12.90
N PRO A 633 -3.36 -1.53 -13.58
CA PRO A 633 -3.40 -1.47 -15.02
C PRO A 633 -2.48 -2.52 -15.66
N PRO A 634 -2.92 -3.23 -16.71
CA PRO A 634 -2.12 -4.28 -17.35
C PRO A 634 -0.74 -3.80 -17.83
N TYR A 635 -0.63 -2.58 -18.37
CA TYR A 635 0.64 -2.02 -18.86
C TYR A 635 1.70 -1.76 -17.77
N GLN A 636 1.33 -1.81 -16.49
CA GLN A 636 2.26 -1.70 -15.36
C GLN A 636 2.87 -3.05 -14.96
N LEU A 637 2.30 -4.15 -15.44
CA LEU A 637 2.73 -5.51 -15.16
C LEU A 637 3.56 -6.05 -16.31
N GLU A 638 4.67 -6.68 -15.97
CA GLU A 638 5.54 -7.40 -16.89
C GLU A 638 5.54 -8.87 -16.46
N ARG A 639 4.82 -9.71 -17.20
CA ARG A 639 4.85 -11.16 -16.99
C ARG A 639 6.25 -11.70 -17.33
N LYS A 640 6.76 -12.59 -16.49
CA LYS A 640 8.02 -13.32 -16.66
C LYS A 640 7.72 -14.82 -16.74
N GLU A 641 8.55 -15.63 -16.09
CA GLU A 641 8.51 -17.08 -16.12
C GLU A 641 7.19 -17.64 -15.55
N HIS A 642 6.67 -18.67 -16.19
CA HIS A 642 5.58 -19.48 -15.65
C HIS A 642 6.07 -20.27 -14.44
N ILE A 643 5.26 -20.29 -13.39
CA ILE A 643 5.55 -21.00 -12.14
C ILE A 643 4.79 -22.33 -12.11
N ALA A 644 3.47 -22.29 -12.28
CA ALA A 644 2.61 -23.46 -12.13
C ALA A 644 1.20 -23.20 -12.69
N ASP A 645 0.55 -24.29 -13.09
CA ASP A 645 -0.87 -24.32 -13.41
C ASP A 645 -1.68 -24.91 -12.25
N GLY A 646 -2.89 -24.41 -12.06
CA GLY A 646 -3.88 -24.96 -11.15
C GLY A 646 -5.27 -24.95 -11.78
N SER A 647 -6.22 -25.63 -11.12
CA SER A 647 -7.61 -25.76 -11.59
C SER A 647 -8.40 -24.45 -11.70
N PHE A 648 -7.79 -23.32 -11.34
CA PHE A 648 -8.42 -21.99 -11.32
C PHE A 648 -7.55 -20.92 -12.00
N GLY A 649 -6.45 -21.30 -12.66
CA GLY A 649 -5.50 -20.30 -13.15
C GLY A 649 -4.08 -20.79 -13.39
N ALA A 650 -3.30 -19.95 -14.04
CA ALA A 650 -1.85 -20.08 -14.15
C ALA A 650 -1.16 -19.03 -13.27
N VAL A 651 0.01 -19.36 -12.74
CA VAL A 651 0.79 -18.50 -11.86
C VAL A 651 2.12 -18.19 -12.53
N TYR A 652 2.52 -16.93 -12.50
CA TYR A 652 3.74 -16.43 -13.15
C TYR A 652 4.57 -15.58 -12.19
N HIS A 653 5.88 -15.65 -12.34
CA HIS A 653 6.75 -14.56 -11.91
C HIS A 653 6.42 -13.34 -12.77
N ALA A 654 6.46 -12.16 -12.16
CA ALA A 654 6.22 -10.91 -12.88
C ALA A 654 6.96 -9.76 -12.20
N GLN A 655 7.02 -8.62 -12.89
CA GLN A 655 7.40 -7.35 -12.30
C GLN A 655 6.25 -6.36 -12.39
N TRP A 656 5.95 -5.70 -11.28
CA TRP A 656 5.05 -4.57 -11.23
C TRP A 656 5.91 -3.32 -11.03
N LEU A 657 6.02 -2.46 -12.05
CA LEU A 657 6.85 -1.25 -12.00
C LEU A 657 8.26 -1.49 -11.43
N GLY A 658 8.90 -2.57 -11.88
CA GLY A 658 10.25 -2.99 -11.46
C GLY A 658 10.34 -3.76 -10.14
N ALA A 659 9.25 -3.88 -9.37
CA ALA A 659 9.21 -4.72 -8.18
C ALA A 659 8.80 -6.16 -8.53
N ASP A 660 9.56 -7.14 -8.05
CA ASP A 660 9.23 -8.55 -8.26
C ASP A 660 7.93 -8.93 -7.52
N VAL A 661 7.02 -9.55 -8.25
CA VAL A 661 5.71 -9.99 -7.79
C VAL A 661 5.37 -11.37 -8.35
N VAL A 662 4.34 -11.99 -7.78
CA VAL A 662 3.72 -13.19 -8.34
C VAL A 662 2.33 -12.80 -8.83
N VAL A 663 2.05 -13.09 -10.10
CA VAL A 663 0.74 -12.85 -10.71
C VAL A 663 0.04 -14.18 -10.89
N LYS A 664 -1.20 -14.26 -10.42
CA LYS A 664 -2.09 -15.38 -10.70
C LYS A 664 -3.13 -14.91 -11.71
N GLU A 665 -3.05 -15.48 -12.90
CA GLU A 665 -4.03 -15.31 -13.96
C GLU A 665 -5.18 -16.29 -13.72
N VAL A 666 -6.41 -15.78 -13.64
CA VAL A 666 -7.59 -16.60 -13.37
C VAL A 666 -8.23 -16.98 -14.71
N LEU A 667 -8.35 -18.28 -14.99
CA LEU A 667 -9.01 -18.76 -16.20
C LEU A 667 -10.51 -18.50 -16.08
N THR A 668 -11.06 -17.63 -16.94
CA THR A 668 -12.47 -17.22 -16.89
C THR A 668 -13.41 -18.18 -17.61
N ASP A 669 -12.88 -19.16 -18.35
CA ASP A 669 -13.70 -20.06 -19.16
C ASP A 669 -14.08 -21.33 -18.38
N GLN A 670 -15.16 -21.24 -17.60
CA GLN A 670 -15.76 -22.39 -16.90
C GLN A 670 -16.47 -23.37 -17.86
N THR A 671 -16.40 -23.15 -19.18
CA THR A 671 -17.03 -24.01 -20.20
C THR A 671 -16.07 -24.87 -21.02
N ASP A 672 -14.76 -24.76 -20.84
CA ASP A 672 -13.80 -25.62 -21.54
C ASP A 672 -13.70 -26.99 -20.82
N GLU A 673 -14.10 -28.06 -21.50
CA GLU A 673 -14.16 -29.45 -20.97
C GLU A 673 -12.78 -30.05 -20.62
N ARG A 674 -11.70 -29.26 -20.74
CA ARG A 674 -10.33 -29.62 -20.33
C ARG A 674 -9.91 -29.06 -18.96
N ASN A 675 -10.74 -28.24 -18.31
CA ASN A 675 -10.63 -27.89 -16.89
C ASN A 675 -11.28 -28.96 -16.02
#